data_AF-A0A8H5HA66-F1
#
_entry.id   AF-A0A8H5HA66-F1
#
_cell.length_a   1.000
_cell.length_b   1.000
_cell.length_c   1.000
_cell.angle_alpha   90.00
_cell.angle_beta   90.00
_cell.angle_gamma   90.00
#
_symmetry.space_group_name_H-M   'P 1'
#
loop_
_entity.id
_entity.type
_entity.pdbx_description
1 polymer ?
#
loop_
_entity_poly.entity_id
_entity_poly.type
_entity_poly.pdbx_seq_one_letter_code
_entity_poly.pdbx_strand_id
1 'polypeptide(L)'
;MPVDTELNVFSGEEGLRDFYDPDKNIPVPLVELPARLNPFREALNMVLRAQEDGSITPDTHTIVEYSSGSTVISLGIISRIFGIPNVKAFLSNKTSEAKLQLLRFFGLELTLFGGPSQPQHLDPNGGIYAATANGTQPGFYNPDQYTNIENYQAHMRWTGPQIHAQLPGISVIAASMGTAGTMTGTSLYLKKVRPSVTGLGVLTAPGDRVPGPRTYNLLVPVDFPWRDSMDAMEEVDSPSSFEKSLELCRNGLLVGPSSGLALVGVLNFLKKRKDENTLDALRNEAGEIPCVFICCDKPFQYISEYFTKLDPSFFPSIKNEELVATDLYPYNLDWELKPDKAHQMLFPSNGKPFGVTKATFVLDIRDEDSFKSSQIPGSHNLDIGADSLPNPYRDPATLTLLFDTLEARFAATDPVRKSSHSMGNLTEYQMWLKGTPFRNWYTADWDYGLTTIYVFCASIFVFALVNALSMFRSWRLKSRSTTRASASIADRIAGLYRYLSSRQYHVSIFGWYSPPLGAMLIVGALMLFALVFSFTVRPYYWPVPEMGNSPPLGTRTGWISIAIMPFMFAFSSKVNLIGMITGTPHEKLQVFHRWTAWIMYFTSLVHTFPFIQFNIGVGKMELVYATKSYYWTGVAALIPQTWLILMSWGPIRSRYYETFKKLHFLVTIIFMIFLFIHCNFRLTSWDYFWATGGVYGITWLARFGLTLFRNGLGHTASFTLLPDRTVRILIPTKTLRWAPGQHYFVRFLDLGAHAGTSHPFTVASLPDSGALEFHVRVREGITARMAAAAAAGGKTSAVSLDGPYGGVHGSFEVYDRVVLLAGGSGASFTVPILLDLLAGLKAKKVKTKHVHFVWAVPSIESLECYQETLSTALKGVPEGAATVSFYVTGPERSSSPSSGSIEKDDDAKLTGETLGGRPDVGEIVRAACKAEGTVGVAVCGPDGFALDVRNAVAGCELEIACGRKTPCTDIFLHTEAYSW
;
A
#
# COMPACT_ATOMS: atom_id res chain seq x y z
N MET A 1 -13.72 -30.53 17.06
CA MET A 1 -13.28 -31.32 18.24
C MET A 1 -14.16 -30.88 19.41
N PRO A 2 -14.22 -31.60 20.55
CA PRO A 2 -14.69 -30.99 21.78
C PRO A 2 -13.86 -29.72 22.06
N VAL A 3 -14.49 -28.65 22.53
CA VAL A 3 -13.74 -27.48 23.02
C VAL A 3 -13.11 -27.89 24.35
N ASP A 4 -11.81 -27.65 24.49
CA ASP A 4 -11.10 -27.92 25.74
C ASP A 4 -11.40 -26.80 26.75
N THR A 5 -12.45 -27.01 27.54
CA THR A 5 -13.11 -25.96 28.33
C THR A 5 -12.25 -25.40 29.46
N GLU A 6 -11.14 -26.05 29.83
CA GLU A 6 -10.16 -25.51 30.79
C GLU A 6 -9.33 -24.35 30.20
N LEU A 7 -9.15 -24.30 28.87
CA LEU A 7 -8.26 -23.34 28.21
C LEU A 7 -8.92 -22.00 27.87
N ASN A 8 -10.26 -21.94 27.81
CA ASN A 8 -11.03 -20.76 27.39
C ASN A 8 -10.60 -20.19 26.01
N VAL A 9 -10.16 -21.08 25.10
CA VAL A 9 -9.73 -20.73 23.73
C VAL A 9 -10.80 -21.13 22.72
N PHE A 10 -11.30 -20.13 21.99
CA PHE A 10 -12.30 -20.31 20.94
C PHE A 10 -11.64 -20.12 19.57
N SER A 11 -11.85 -21.08 18.66
CA SER A 11 -11.10 -21.16 17.41
C SER A 11 -11.92 -21.78 16.28
N GLY A 12 -11.82 -21.20 15.09
CA GLY A 12 -12.64 -21.56 13.92
C GLY A 12 -13.38 -20.34 13.36
N GLU A 13 -14.18 -20.57 12.33
CA GLU A 13 -15.02 -19.55 11.69
C GLU A 13 -16.11 -19.07 12.68
N GLU A 14 -16.81 -20.01 13.31
CA GLU A 14 -17.66 -19.78 14.49
C GLU A 14 -16.85 -19.56 15.79
N GLY A 15 -15.55 -19.24 15.76
CA GLY A 15 -14.74 -19.09 16.97
C GLY A 15 -15.04 -17.80 17.76
N LEU A 16 -15.16 -16.68 17.03
CA LEU A 16 -15.58 -15.40 17.61
C LEU A 16 -17.11 -15.31 17.77
N ARG A 17 -17.83 -16.28 17.18
CA ARG A 17 -19.11 -16.73 17.72
C ARG A 17 -18.84 -17.38 19.08
N ASP A 18 -18.50 -18.68 19.17
CA ASP A 18 -18.47 -19.51 20.39
C ASP A 18 -17.94 -18.87 21.70
N PHE A 19 -16.99 -17.93 21.64
CA PHE A 19 -16.61 -17.06 22.78
C PHE A 19 -17.79 -16.32 23.45
N TYR A 20 -18.78 -15.85 22.70
CA TYR A 20 -20.01 -15.22 23.20
C TYR A 20 -21.19 -16.23 23.37
N ASP A 21 -20.95 -17.47 23.85
CA ASP A 21 -22.03 -18.42 24.25
C ASP A 21 -22.14 -18.78 25.74
N PRO A 22 -23.31 -18.89 26.41
CA PRO A 22 -23.21 -18.83 28.31
C PRO A 22 -22.73 -20.18 28.99
N ASP A 23 -22.69 -21.47 28.54
CA ASP A 23 -22.85 -22.22 27.26
C ASP A 23 -21.44 -22.79 27.07
N LYS A 24 -20.77 -22.52 25.96
CA LYS A 24 -19.49 -23.14 25.55
C LYS A 24 -18.27 -22.78 26.42
N ASN A 25 -18.53 -22.33 27.63
CA ASN A 25 -17.83 -21.26 28.31
C ASN A 25 -17.90 -21.47 29.82
N ILE A 26 -16.83 -21.08 30.49
CA ILE A 26 -16.64 -21.30 31.92
C ILE A 26 -17.73 -20.55 32.71
N PRO A 27 -18.31 -21.13 33.79
CA PRO A 27 -19.03 -20.37 34.82
C PRO A 27 -18.00 -19.49 35.53
N VAL A 28 -17.72 -18.36 34.91
CA VAL A 28 -16.51 -17.59 35.15
C VAL A 28 -16.71 -16.80 36.46
N PRO A 29 -15.67 -16.53 37.26
CA PRO A 29 -15.72 -17.04 38.64
C PRO A 29 -16.32 -16.07 39.65
N LEU A 30 -17.04 -16.59 40.66
CA LEU A 30 -17.22 -15.86 41.92
C LEU A 30 -15.84 -15.72 42.61
N VAL A 31 -15.39 -14.48 42.83
CA VAL A 31 -14.22 -14.14 43.67
C VAL A 31 -14.70 -14.03 45.13
N GLU A 32 -13.88 -13.54 46.05
CA GLU A 32 -14.26 -13.31 47.44
C GLU A 32 -13.77 -11.94 47.92
N LEU A 33 -14.69 -11.03 48.31
CA LEU A 33 -14.31 -9.67 48.71
C LEU A 33 -13.30 -9.81 49.85
N PRO A 34 -12.04 -9.37 49.67
CA PRO A 34 -11.02 -9.57 50.69
C PRO A 34 -11.45 -8.83 51.95
N ALA A 35 -11.20 -9.38 53.15
CA ALA A 35 -11.75 -8.92 54.43
C ALA A 35 -11.58 -7.41 54.79
N ARG A 36 -10.81 -6.66 53.99
CA ARG A 36 -10.69 -5.19 54.03
C ARG A 36 -11.80 -4.42 53.31
N LEU A 37 -12.39 -5.01 52.26
CA LEU A 37 -13.45 -4.44 51.42
C LEU A 37 -14.86 -4.79 51.91
N ASN A 38 -14.92 -5.49 53.05
CA ASN A 38 -15.82 -6.60 53.14
C ASN A 38 -16.28 -6.91 54.56
N PRO A 39 -17.59 -7.00 54.78
CA PRO A 39 -18.16 -7.84 55.81
C PRO A 39 -18.52 -9.26 55.34
N PHE A 40 -19.17 -9.50 54.16
CA PHE A 40 -19.79 -10.79 53.73
C PHE A 40 -19.72 -11.25 52.22
N ARG A 41 -18.67 -10.90 51.45
CA ARG A 41 -18.14 -11.54 50.21
C ARG A 41 -18.76 -11.25 48.81
N GLU A 42 -18.14 -11.86 47.78
CA GLU A 42 -18.28 -11.69 46.30
C GLU A 42 -18.71 -13.05 45.69
N ALA A 43 -18.99 -13.24 44.39
CA ALA A 43 -19.14 -12.37 43.20
C ALA A 43 -17.98 -12.21 42.18
N LEU A 44 -18.36 -12.36 40.90
CA LEU A 44 -17.72 -12.06 39.59
C LEU A 44 -18.18 -13.19 38.60
N ASN A 45 -17.66 -13.36 37.38
CA ASN A 45 -18.33 -12.70 36.24
C ASN A 45 -19.42 -13.57 35.59
N MET A 46 -20.36 -12.94 34.89
CA MET A 46 -21.11 -13.59 33.81
C MET A 46 -21.01 -12.70 32.57
N VAL A 47 -20.46 -13.24 31.49
CA VAL A 47 -20.24 -12.50 30.22
C VAL A 47 -20.72 -13.30 29.00
N LEU A 48 -20.74 -14.62 29.12
CA LEU A 48 -20.39 -15.46 27.98
C LEU A 48 -21.61 -15.86 27.15
N ARG A 49 -22.68 -16.35 27.79
CA ARG A 49 -24.01 -16.86 27.26
C ARG A 49 -24.53 -15.64 26.29
N ALA A 50 -24.42 -15.55 24.96
CA ALA A 50 -25.28 -14.66 24.13
C ALA A 50 -25.81 -15.19 22.76
N GLN A 51 -25.83 -16.50 22.45
CA GLN A 51 -25.66 -16.92 21.04
C GLN A 51 -26.16 -18.31 20.56
N GLU A 52 -26.38 -19.25 21.48
CA GLU A 52 -26.61 -20.68 21.20
C GLU A 52 -28.02 -20.95 20.65
N ASP A 53 -28.96 -20.05 20.93
CA ASP A 53 -30.34 -20.12 20.44
C ASP A 53 -30.54 -19.56 19.02
N GLY A 54 -29.51 -18.98 18.40
CA GLY A 54 -29.54 -18.63 16.98
C GLY A 54 -30.53 -17.52 16.61
N SER A 55 -30.84 -16.62 17.55
CA SER A 55 -31.80 -15.51 17.40
C SER A 55 -31.46 -14.45 16.34
N ILE A 56 -30.44 -14.65 15.51
CA ILE A 56 -30.05 -13.77 14.39
C ILE A 56 -29.98 -14.58 13.09
N THR A 57 -30.70 -14.11 12.07
CA THR A 57 -30.81 -14.73 10.74
C THR A 57 -30.05 -13.93 9.67
N PRO A 58 -29.63 -14.56 8.55
CA PRO A 58 -28.79 -13.91 7.52
C PRO A 58 -29.38 -12.66 6.84
N ASP A 59 -30.68 -12.43 6.94
CA ASP A 59 -31.37 -11.29 6.30
C ASP A 59 -31.48 -10.05 7.21
N THR A 60 -30.97 -10.11 8.45
CA THR A 60 -31.06 -9.01 9.44
C THR A 60 -29.97 -7.97 9.20
N HIS A 61 -30.32 -6.67 9.11
CA HIS A 61 -29.35 -5.62 8.76
C HIS A 61 -29.28 -4.38 9.69
N THR A 62 -30.19 -4.23 10.67
CA THR A 62 -30.16 -3.13 11.65
C THR A 62 -30.72 -3.54 13.02
N ILE A 63 -30.03 -3.22 14.13
CA ILE A 63 -30.58 -3.28 15.51
C ILE A 63 -30.86 -1.86 16.05
N VAL A 64 -31.94 -1.69 16.82
CA VAL A 64 -32.30 -0.41 17.47
C VAL A 64 -32.58 -0.60 18.97
N GLU A 65 -31.96 0.19 19.85
CA GLU A 65 -32.12 0.10 21.31
C GLU A 65 -32.10 1.47 22.01
N TYR A 66 -32.90 1.63 23.08
CA TYR A 66 -32.86 2.77 23.99
C TYR A 66 -32.04 2.44 25.24
N SER A 67 -30.72 2.67 25.20
CA SER A 67 -29.86 2.52 26.37
C SER A 67 -28.73 3.55 26.40
N SER A 68 -28.32 3.93 27.62
CA SER A 68 -27.26 4.91 27.91
C SER A 68 -26.04 4.27 28.59
N GLY A 69 -25.85 2.95 28.44
CA GLY A 69 -24.84 2.17 29.15
C GLY A 69 -24.42 0.89 28.43
N SER A 70 -23.94 -0.09 29.21
CA SER A 70 -23.29 -1.31 28.72
C SER A 70 -24.12 -2.09 27.71
N THR A 71 -25.45 -2.17 27.86
CA THR A 71 -26.35 -2.91 26.94
C THR A 71 -26.10 -2.58 25.47
N VAL A 72 -26.06 -1.29 25.12
CA VAL A 72 -25.92 -0.89 23.70
C VAL A 72 -24.48 -0.93 23.21
N ILE A 73 -23.48 -0.84 24.11
CA ILE A 73 -22.08 -1.13 23.80
C ILE A 73 -21.93 -2.60 23.43
N SER A 74 -22.50 -3.51 24.23
CA SER A 74 -22.52 -4.94 23.95
C SER A 74 -23.23 -5.23 22.63
N LEU A 75 -24.42 -4.66 22.38
CA LEU A 75 -25.13 -4.82 21.11
C LEU A 75 -24.32 -4.29 19.91
N GLY A 76 -23.62 -3.16 20.05
CA GLY A 76 -22.75 -2.59 18.99
C GLY A 76 -21.53 -3.44 18.62
N ILE A 77 -21.07 -4.28 19.56
CA ILE A 77 -20.03 -5.28 19.33
C ILE A 77 -20.67 -6.55 18.73
N ILE A 78 -21.70 -7.06 19.39
CA ILE A 78 -22.38 -8.34 19.09
C ILE A 78 -23.00 -8.32 17.69
N SER A 79 -23.74 -7.28 17.28
CA SER A 79 -24.47 -7.27 16.01
C SER A 79 -23.56 -7.59 14.82
N ARG A 80 -22.34 -7.03 14.82
CA ARG A 80 -21.39 -7.11 13.71
C ARG A 80 -20.76 -8.49 13.57
N ILE A 81 -20.68 -9.22 14.68
CA ILE A 81 -20.19 -10.60 14.73
C ILE A 81 -21.17 -11.52 13.99
N PHE A 82 -22.48 -11.27 14.13
CA PHE A 82 -23.54 -11.96 13.40
C PHE A 82 -23.91 -11.28 12.07
N GLY A 83 -23.01 -10.48 11.48
CA GLY A 83 -23.21 -9.89 10.15
C GLY A 83 -24.15 -8.69 10.06
N ILE A 84 -24.72 -8.21 11.19
CA ILE A 84 -25.60 -7.03 11.22
C ILE A 84 -24.75 -5.74 11.33
N PRO A 85 -24.62 -4.92 10.27
CA PRO A 85 -23.63 -3.83 10.23
C PRO A 85 -23.98 -2.62 11.11
N ASN A 86 -25.26 -2.36 11.35
CA ASN A 86 -25.76 -1.11 11.91
C ASN A 86 -26.44 -1.30 13.28
N VAL A 87 -26.07 -0.49 14.26
CA VAL A 87 -26.77 -0.40 15.56
C VAL A 87 -27.05 1.06 15.90
N LYS A 88 -28.32 1.37 16.15
CA LYS A 88 -28.79 2.71 16.52
C LYS A 88 -29.08 2.77 18.02
N ALA A 89 -28.40 3.67 18.71
CA ALA A 89 -28.56 3.93 20.13
C ALA A 89 -29.39 5.20 20.33
N PHE A 90 -30.53 5.08 21.01
CA PHE A 90 -31.39 6.20 21.37
C PHE A 90 -31.11 6.55 22.84
N LEU A 91 -30.76 7.81 23.13
CA LEU A 91 -30.31 8.23 24.47
C LEU A 91 -30.70 9.68 24.81
N SER A 92 -30.72 10.00 26.11
CA SER A 92 -31.00 11.35 26.60
C SER A 92 -29.85 12.32 26.31
N ASN A 93 -30.18 13.58 26.03
CA ASN A 93 -29.23 14.69 25.94
C ASN A 93 -28.47 15.00 27.26
N LYS A 94 -28.84 14.38 28.39
CA LYS A 94 -28.15 14.45 29.69
C LYS A 94 -27.11 13.32 29.86
N THR A 95 -26.35 13.06 28.79
CA THR A 95 -25.30 12.05 28.71
C THR A 95 -23.94 12.75 28.57
N SER A 96 -22.94 12.34 29.34
CA SER A 96 -21.63 13.01 29.37
C SER A 96 -20.83 12.83 28.06
N GLU A 97 -20.06 13.85 27.68
CA GLU A 97 -19.32 13.86 26.41
C GLU A 97 -18.35 12.68 26.27
N ALA A 98 -17.61 12.34 27.34
CA ALA A 98 -16.74 11.15 27.36
C ALA A 98 -17.53 9.85 27.07
N LYS A 99 -18.79 9.76 27.49
CA LYS A 99 -19.65 8.60 27.22
C LYS A 99 -20.23 8.63 25.80
N LEU A 100 -20.56 9.81 25.26
CA LEU A 100 -20.92 9.96 23.84
C LEU A 100 -19.75 9.57 22.91
N GLN A 101 -18.53 9.98 23.26
CA GLN A 101 -17.31 9.59 22.53
C GLN A 101 -17.05 8.07 22.64
N LEU A 102 -17.24 7.47 23.81
CA LEU A 102 -17.11 6.02 24.00
C LEU A 102 -18.15 5.22 23.17
N LEU A 103 -19.40 5.67 23.13
CA LEU A 103 -20.45 5.05 22.31
C LEU A 103 -20.12 5.16 20.80
N ARG A 104 -19.62 6.32 20.35
CA ARG A 104 -19.14 6.52 18.98
C ARG A 104 -17.90 5.70 18.63
N PHE A 105 -17.02 5.44 19.60
CA PHE A 105 -15.83 4.59 19.43
C PHE A 105 -16.22 3.14 19.10
N PHE A 106 -17.31 2.62 19.70
CA PHE A 106 -17.91 1.33 19.31
C PHE A 106 -18.82 1.43 18.06
N GLY A 107 -18.74 2.53 17.31
CA GLY A 107 -19.43 2.70 16.02
C GLY A 107 -20.95 2.74 16.12
N LEU A 108 -21.51 3.20 17.24
CA LEU A 108 -22.97 3.33 17.41
C LEU A 108 -23.49 4.62 16.75
N GLU A 109 -24.60 4.53 16.02
CA GLU A 109 -25.32 5.72 15.56
C GLU A 109 -26.13 6.29 16.73
N LEU A 110 -25.80 7.50 17.20
CA LEU A 110 -26.43 8.11 18.36
C LEU A 110 -27.57 9.06 17.97
N THR A 111 -28.76 8.84 18.52
CA THR A 111 -29.90 9.77 18.43
C THR A 111 -30.20 10.34 19.81
N LEU A 112 -30.07 11.67 19.96
CA LEU A 112 -30.27 12.37 21.25
C LEU A 112 -31.71 12.90 21.39
N PHE A 113 -32.33 12.61 22.52
CA PHE A 113 -33.66 13.10 22.89
C PHE A 113 -33.59 14.03 24.11
N GLY A 114 -34.34 15.14 24.06
CA GLY A 114 -34.55 16.02 25.21
C GLY A 114 -35.56 15.42 26.19
N GLY A 115 -35.31 15.52 27.50
CA GLY A 115 -36.24 15.04 28.52
C GLY A 115 -35.59 14.65 29.86
N PRO A 116 -36.26 13.82 30.67
CA PRO A 116 -35.63 13.14 31.80
C PRO A 116 -34.64 12.07 31.31
N SER A 117 -33.58 11.82 32.07
CA SER A 117 -32.56 10.80 31.73
C SER A 117 -33.03 9.36 31.96
N GLN A 118 -34.17 9.17 32.62
CA GLN A 118 -34.85 7.89 32.83
C GLN A 118 -36.34 8.08 32.50
N PRO A 119 -36.72 8.08 31.20
CA PRO A 119 -38.12 8.22 30.81
C PRO A 119 -38.96 7.01 31.24
N GLN A 120 -40.26 7.22 31.30
CA GLN A 120 -41.24 6.13 31.36
C GLN A 120 -41.32 5.47 29.97
N HIS A 121 -41.50 4.15 29.92
CA HIS A 121 -41.50 3.43 28.64
C HIS A 121 -42.76 3.71 27.80
N LEU A 122 -43.89 4.01 28.46
CA LEU A 122 -45.17 4.40 27.84
C LEU A 122 -45.30 5.89 27.48
N ASP A 123 -44.30 6.74 27.75
CA ASP A 123 -44.37 8.16 27.39
C ASP A 123 -44.26 8.33 25.86
N PRO A 124 -45.31 8.80 25.16
CA PRO A 124 -45.28 8.94 23.70
C PRO A 124 -44.30 10.03 23.22
N ASN A 125 -43.80 10.88 24.10
CA ASN A 125 -42.73 11.86 23.84
C ASN A 125 -41.35 11.31 24.24
N GLY A 126 -41.30 10.14 24.88
CA GLY A 126 -40.09 9.51 25.41
C GLY A 126 -39.31 8.75 24.34
N GLY A 127 -37.99 8.77 24.45
CA GLY A 127 -37.11 8.09 23.51
C GLY A 127 -37.25 6.56 23.47
N ILE A 128 -37.85 5.94 24.50
CA ILE A 128 -38.18 4.50 24.50
C ILE A 128 -39.28 4.24 23.47
N TYR A 129 -40.44 4.92 23.59
CA TYR A 129 -41.54 4.83 22.63
C TYR A 129 -41.09 5.12 21.19
N ALA A 130 -40.21 6.11 21.00
CA ALA A 130 -39.61 6.42 19.70
C ALA A 130 -38.73 5.28 19.14
N ALA A 131 -37.98 4.57 20.00
CA ALA A 131 -37.18 3.41 19.59
C ALA A 131 -38.06 2.20 19.25
N THR A 132 -39.10 1.92 20.05
CA THR A 132 -40.09 0.86 19.78
C THR A 132 -40.81 1.11 18.46
N ALA A 133 -41.28 2.35 18.23
CA ALA A 133 -41.91 2.74 16.97
C ALA A 133 -40.96 2.68 15.76
N ASN A 134 -39.67 2.92 15.94
CA ASN A 134 -38.68 2.75 14.86
C ASN A 134 -38.37 1.26 14.58
N GLY A 135 -38.42 0.42 15.62
CA GLY A 135 -38.18 -1.02 15.53
C GLY A 135 -39.27 -1.85 14.85
N THR A 136 -40.43 -1.27 14.53
CA THR A 136 -41.51 -1.96 13.77
C THR A 136 -41.38 -1.81 12.25
N GLN A 137 -40.34 -1.13 11.76
CA GLN A 137 -40.10 -0.93 10.33
C GLN A 137 -39.56 -2.21 9.66
N PRO A 138 -39.89 -2.49 8.39
CA PRO A 138 -39.33 -3.64 7.68
C PRO A 138 -37.79 -3.62 7.66
N GLY A 139 -37.16 -4.73 8.10
CA GLY A 139 -35.71 -4.85 8.22
C GLY A 139 -35.09 -4.25 9.50
N PHE A 140 -35.93 -3.77 10.42
CA PHE A 140 -35.51 -3.26 11.73
C PHE A 140 -36.01 -4.19 12.84
N TYR A 141 -35.29 -4.22 13.97
CA TYR A 141 -35.70 -4.93 15.17
C TYR A 141 -35.36 -4.09 16.41
N ASN A 142 -36.32 -3.96 17.33
CA ASN A 142 -36.11 -3.42 18.67
C ASN A 142 -36.31 -4.53 19.71
N PRO A 143 -35.30 -4.85 20.55
CA PRO A 143 -35.42 -5.91 21.56
C PRO A 143 -36.35 -5.62 22.75
N ASP A 144 -36.83 -4.36 22.89
CA ASP A 144 -37.54 -3.77 24.03
C ASP A 144 -37.22 -4.39 25.41
N GLN A 145 -36.11 -3.96 25.99
CA GLN A 145 -35.65 -4.40 27.31
C GLN A 145 -36.65 -4.17 28.47
N TYR A 146 -37.75 -3.43 28.30
CA TYR A 146 -38.72 -3.13 29.37
C TYR A 146 -39.97 -4.02 29.34
N THR A 147 -40.34 -4.56 28.17
CA THR A 147 -41.53 -5.42 28.00
C THR A 147 -41.18 -6.86 27.59
N ASN A 148 -40.02 -7.06 26.96
CA ASN A 148 -39.60 -8.38 26.46
C ASN A 148 -39.26 -9.34 27.62
N ILE A 149 -40.06 -10.41 27.74
CA ILE A 149 -39.91 -11.45 28.76
C ILE A 149 -38.54 -12.14 28.72
N GLU A 150 -37.88 -12.19 27.57
CA GLU A 150 -36.55 -12.78 27.43
C GLU A 150 -35.49 -12.06 28.25
N ASN A 151 -35.71 -10.79 28.65
CA ASN A 151 -34.83 -10.10 29.59
C ASN A 151 -34.75 -10.86 30.92
N TYR A 152 -35.88 -11.18 31.56
CA TYR A 152 -35.86 -11.92 32.82
C TYR A 152 -35.68 -13.44 32.62
N GLN A 153 -36.15 -14.01 31.50
CA GLN A 153 -35.93 -15.44 31.21
C GLN A 153 -34.45 -15.74 30.96
N ALA A 154 -33.67 -14.85 30.35
CA ALA A 154 -32.21 -14.97 30.28
C ALA A 154 -31.59 -15.18 31.68
N HIS A 155 -32.05 -14.40 32.66
CA HIS A 155 -31.58 -14.52 34.04
C HIS A 155 -32.15 -15.75 34.78
N MET A 156 -33.29 -16.30 34.37
CA MET A 156 -33.77 -17.62 34.83
C MET A 156 -33.01 -18.80 34.20
N ARG A 157 -32.67 -18.70 32.91
CA ARG A 157 -32.01 -19.75 32.09
C ARG A 157 -30.51 -19.82 32.39
N TRP A 158 -29.90 -18.71 32.84
CA TRP A 158 -28.45 -18.58 32.95
C TRP A 158 -27.96 -18.02 34.30
N THR A 159 -28.44 -16.86 34.75
CA THR A 159 -27.88 -16.20 35.95
C THR A 159 -28.20 -16.90 37.26
N GLY A 160 -29.48 -17.26 37.50
CA GLY A 160 -29.85 -18.11 38.63
C GLY A 160 -29.10 -19.45 38.65
N PRO A 161 -29.07 -20.22 37.54
CA PRO A 161 -28.34 -21.48 37.44
C PRO A 161 -26.84 -21.37 37.73
N GLN A 162 -26.14 -20.37 37.21
CA GLN A 162 -24.70 -20.23 37.45
C GLN A 162 -24.40 -19.85 38.91
N ILE A 163 -25.14 -18.89 39.47
CA ILE A 163 -25.01 -18.53 40.90
C ILE A 163 -25.33 -19.74 41.78
N HIS A 164 -26.35 -20.54 41.46
CA HIS A 164 -26.68 -21.75 42.21
C HIS A 164 -25.60 -22.85 42.09
N ALA A 165 -25.01 -23.03 40.90
CA ALA A 165 -23.95 -24.02 40.68
C ALA A 165 -22.62 -23.62 41.36
N GLN A 166 -22.30 -22.32 41.38
CA GLN A 166 -21.11 -21.78 42.03
C GLN A 166 -21.28 -21.60 43.55
N LEU A 167 -22.50 -21.39 44.04
CA LEU A 167 -22.83 -21.19 45.46
C LEU A 167 -24.18 -21.84 45.85
N PRO A 168 -24.26 -23.18 45.98
CA PRO A 168 -25.53 -23.88 46.25
C PRO A 168 -26.21 -23.47 47.57
N GLY A 169 -25.41 -23.09 48.57
CA GLY A 169 -25.84 -22.68 49.91
C GLY A 169 -26.19 -21.19 50.06
N ILE A 170 -26.47 -20.48 48.96
CA ILE A 170 -26.86 -19.06 48.96
C ILE A 170 -28.08 -18.77 49.85
N SER A 171 -28.05 -17.60 50.50
CA SER A 171 -29.13 -17.12 51.38
C SER A 171 -29.76 -15.81 50.89
N VAL A 172 -28.96 -14.89 50.32
CA VAL A 172 -29.45 -13.60 49.80
C VAL A 172 -28.90 -13.36 48.40
N ILE A 173 -29.78 -12.95 47.48
CA ILE A 173 -29.42 -12.38 46.18
C ILE A 173 -29.86 -10.91 46.17
N ALA A 174 -29.05 -10.04 45.57
CA ALA A 174 -29.34 -8.61 45.46
C ALA A 174 -28.89 -8.02 44.12
N ALA A 175 -29.65 -7.06 43.59
CA ALA A 175 -29.25 -6.29 42.42
C ALA A 175 -29.88 -4.90 42.42
N SER A 176 -29.22 -3.97 41.74
CA SER A 176 -29.74 -2.63 41.51
C SER A 176 -30.82 -2.62 40.42
N MET A 177 -32.01 -2.10 40.70
CA MET A 177 -33.20 -2.27 39.87
C MET A 177 -33.24 -1.31 38.67
N GLY A 178 -32.72 -1.76 37.52
CA GLY A 178 -32.81 -1.07 36.22
C GLY A 178 -34.12 -1.35 35.48
N THR A 179 -34.14 -2.39 34.63
CA THR A 179 -35.35 -2.94 33.99
C THR A 179 -36.06 -3.99 34.86
N ALA A 180 -35.62 -4.18 36.12
CA ALA A 180 -35.89 -5.35 36.97
C ALA A 180 -35.48 -6.73 36.44
N GLY A 181 -35.28 -6.95 35.12
CA GLY A 181 -35.10 -8.27 34.51
C GLY A 181 -34.06 -9.18 35.20
N THR A 182 -32.87 -8.64 35.47
CA THR A 182 -31.79 -9.31 36.23
C THR A 182 -32.24 -9.84 37.58
N MET A 183 -32.96 -9.03 38.33
CA MET A 183 -33.33 -9.37 39.69
C MET A 183 -34.56 -10.30 39.73
N THR A 184 -35.53 -10.07 38.85
CA THR A 184 -36.71 -10.92 38.66
C THR A 184 -36.32 -12.34 38.29
N GLY A 185 -35.53 -12.51 37.22
CA GLY A 185 -35.18 -13.84 36.72
C GLY A 185 -34.29 -14.63 37.69
N THR A 186 -33.26 -13.96 38.23
CA THR A 186 -32.34 -14.62 39.17
C THR A 186 -33.07 -15.05 40.45
N SER A 187 -33.94 -14.20 41.02
CA SER A 187 -34.72 -14.55 42.21
C SER A 187 -35.73 -15.66 41.95
N LEU A 188 -36.49 -15.61 40.85
CA LEU A 188 -37.48 -16.64 40.50
C LEU A 188 -36.84 -18.02 40.30
N TYR A 189 -35.66 -18.10 39.68
CA TYR A 189 -34.93 -19.36 39.59
C TYR A 189 -34.43 -19.82 40.95
N LEU A 190 -33.75 -18.95 41.71
CA LEU A 190 -33.15 -19.33 43.00
C LEU A 190 -34.20 -19.80 44.00
N LYS A 191 -35.35 -19.13 44.09
CA LYS A 191 -36.49 -19.56 44.92
C LYS A 191 -37.10 -20.89 44.46
N LYS A 192 -37.08 -21.20 43.16
CA LYS A 192 -37.57 -22.49 42.63
C LYS A 192 -36.68 -23.67 43.04
N VAL A 193 -35.36 -23.47 43.18
CA VAL A 193 -34.42 -24.53 43.61
C VAL A 193 -34.15 -24.53 45.12
N ARG A 194 -34.22 -23.38 45.79
CA ARG A 194 -34.03 -23.19 47.23
C ARG A 194 -35.00 -22.11 47.75
N PRO A 195 -36.22 -22.48 48.19
CA PRO A 195 -37.27 -21.53 48.59
C PRO A 195 -36.93 -20.60 49.78
N SER A 196 -35.83 -20.84 50.50
CA SER A 196 -35.33 -19.98 51.58
C SER A 196 -34.46 -18.80 51.09
N VAL A 197 -34.16 -18.69 49.80
CA VAL A 197 -33.38 -17.56 49.25
C VAL A 197 -34.18 -16.26 49.29
N THR A 198 -33.63 -15.25 49.94
CA THR A 198 -34.17 -13.89 50.01
C THR A 198 -33.74 -13.07 48.79
N GLY A 199 -34.70 -12.52 48.05
CA GLY A 199 -34.48 -11.57 46.96
C GLY A 199 -34.60 -10.11 47.42
N LEU A 200 -33.49 -9.36 47.31
CA LEU A 200 -33.38 -7.95 47.69
C LEU A 200 -33.25 -7.02 46.47
N GLY A 201 -34.28 -6.24 46.19
CA GLY A 201 -34.26 -5.22 45.12
C GLY A 201 -33.73 -3.88 45.62
N VAL A 202 -32.60 -3.40 45.09
CA VAL A 202 -32.01 -2.11 45.51
C VAL A 202 -32.37 -0.99 44.53
N LEU A 203 -32.97 0.07 45.03
CA LEU A 203 -33.52 1.19 44.27
C LEU A 203 -32.69 2.47 44.51
N THR A 204 -32.70 3.38 43.54
CA THR A 204 -32.17 4.73 43.74
C THR A 204 -33.18 5.54 44.59
N ALA A 205 -32.72 6.21 45.65
CA ALA A 205 -33.56 7.07 46.46
C ALA A 205 -34.10 8.28 45.66
N PRO A 206 -35.32 8.79 45.93
CA PRO A 206 -35.86 9.97 45.26
C PRO A 206 -35.00 11.23 45.46
N GLY A 207 -34.76 11.97 44.36
CA GLY A 207 -34.14 13.29 44.38
C GLY A 207 -32.82 13.39 43.61
N ASP A 208 -32.05 12.29 43.53
CA ASP A 208 -30.81 12.23 42.76
C ASP A 208 -30.67 10.91 41.97
N ARG A 209 -29.76 10.88 40.99
CA ARG A 209 -29.59 9.79 40.03
C ARG A 209 -28.34 8.97 40.32
N VAL A 210 -28.48 7.65 40.25
CA VAL A 210 -27.38 6.71 39.95
C VAL A 210 -27.54 6.21 38.51
N PRO A 211 -26.48 6.17 37.67
CA PRO A 211 -26.58 5.69 36.30
C PRO A 211 -27.04 4.22 36.18
N GLY A 212 -28.26 4.03 35.67
CA GLY A 212 -28.89 2.72 35.46
C GLY A 212 -30.10 2.51 36.38
N PRO A 213 -29.90 2.31 37.71
CA PRO A 213 -30.96 1.97 38.65
C PRO A 213 -32.03 3.07 38.80
N ARG A 214 -33.29 2.65 38.87
CA ARG A 214 -34.47 3.52 38.92
C ARG A 214 -34.95 3.73 40.36
N THR A 215 -35.73 4.80 40.57
CA THR A 215 -36.56 4.98 41.77
C THR A 215 -37.81 4.09 41.69
N TYR A 216 -38.46 3.78 42.82
CA TYR A 216 -39.66 2.93 42.85
C TYR A 216 -40.72 3.36 41.80
N ASN A 217 -41.08 4.64 41.77
CA ASN A 217 -42.09 5.19 40.85
C ASN A 217 -41.71 5.10 39.36
N LEU A 218 -40.42 5.01 39.02
CA LEU A 218 -39.94 4.81 37.66
C LEU A 218 -39.83 3.32 37.26
N LEU A 219 -39.98 2.41 38.23
CA LEU A 219 -40.04 0.96 38.05
C LEU A 219 -41.49 0.43 38.09
N VAL A 220 -42.41 1.12 38.77
CA VAL A 220 -43.85 0.78 38.85
C VAL A 220 -44.47 0.35 37.51
N PRO A 221 -44.18 1.01 36.36
CA PRO A 221 -44.74 0.62 35.07
C PRO A 221 -44.15 -0.64 34.43
N VAL A 222 -43.07 -1.24 34.95
CA VAL A 222 -42.44 -2.41 34.30
C VAL A 222 -43.30 -3.66 34.53
N ASP A 223 -43.69 -4.32 33.43
CA ASP A 223 -44.65 -5.44 33.40
C ASP A 223 -44.10 -6.79 33.87
N PHE A 224 -42.79 -6.91 34.11
CA PHE A 224 -42.20 -8.13 34.66
C PHE A 224 -42.77 -8.44 36.08
N PRO A 225 -42.84 -9.72 36.50
CA PRO A 225 -43.30 -10.13 37.84
C PRO A 225 -42.27 -9.82 38.95
N TRP A 226 -41.69 -8.62 38.91
CA TRP A 226 -40.59 -8.22 39.78
C TRP A 226 -41.04 -8.10 41.24
N ARG A 227 -42.26 -7.62 41.49
CA ARG A 227 -42.83 -7.48 42.84
C ARG A 227 -42.90 -8.82 43.56
N ASP A 228 -43.51 -9.82 42.93
CA ASP A 228 -43.71 -11.16 43.52
C ASP A 228 -42.40 -11.93 43.69
N SER A 229 -41.36 -11.55 42.93
CA SER A 229 -40.04 -12.16 43.05
C SER A 229 -39.22 -11.63 44.24
N MET A 230 -39.53 -10.44 44.80
CA MET A 230 -38.76 -9.80 45.87
C MET A 230 -39.36 -10.04 47.27
N ASP A 231 -38.51 -10.18 48.28
CA ASP A 231 -38.93 -10.25 49.70
C ASP A 231 -38.58 -8.97 50.47
N ALA A 232 -37.65 -8.18 49.95
CA ALA A 232 -37.21 -6.91 50.52
C ALA A 232 -36.81 -5.92 49.42
N MET A 233 -36.92 -4.62 49.74
CA MET A 233 -36.40 -3.54 48.93
C MET A 233 -35.68 -2.51 49.82
N GLU A 234 -34.60 -1.93 49.30
CA GLU A 234 -33.81 -0.89 49.95
C GLU A 234 -33.64 0.30 48.99
N GLU A 235 -33.80 1.53 49.50
CA GLU A 235 -33.46 2.74 48.74
C GLU A 235 -32.10 3.28 49.19
N VAL A 236 -31.26 3.69 48.24
CA VAL A 236 -29.89 4.18 48.48
C VAL A 236 -29.66 5.47 47.69
N ASP A 237 -29.02 6.45 48.33
CA ASP A 237 -28.68 7.74 47.71
C ASP A 237 -27.47 7.67 46.76
N SER A 238 -27.33 8.69 45.91
CA SER A 238 -26.24 8.75 44.92
C SER A 238 -24.85 8.92 45.55
N PRO A 239 -24.60 9.83 46.52
CA PRO A 239 -23.30 9.94 47.19
C PRO A 239 -22.78 8.60 47.76
N SER A 240 -23.60 7.89 48.55
CA SER A 240 -23.25 6.58 49.13
C SER A 240 -22.91 5.52 48.07
N SER A 241 -23.64 5.54 46.95
CA SER A 241 -23.41 4.68 45.78
C SER A 241 -22.07 4.95 45.09
N PHE A 242 -21.73 6.23 44.88
CA PHE A 242 -20.46 6.65 44.28
C PHE A 242 -19.28 6.44 45.23
N GLU A 243 -19.45 6.68 46.54
CA GLU A 243 -18.43 6.44 47.57
C GLU A 243 -18.05 4.96 47.64
N LYS A 244 -19.04 4.07 47.80
CA LYS A 244 -18.77 2.63 47.90
C LYS A 244 -18.14 2.08 46.61
N SER A 245 -18.53 2.60 45.45
CA SER A 245 -17.90 2.27 44.17
C SER A 245 -16.44 2.76 44.08
N LEU A 246 -16.12 3.95 44.59
CA LEU A 246 -14.74 4.47 44.66
C LEU A 246 -13.87 3.62 45.61
N GLU A 247 -14.41 3.16 46.74
CA GLU A 247 -13.73 2.28 47.69
C GLU A 247 -13.41 0.90 47.07
N LEU A 248 -14.39 0.28 46.39
CA LEU A 248 -14.22 -0.96 45.62
C LEU A 248 -13.09 -0.80 44.59
N CYS A 249 -13.13 0.28 43.81
CA CYS A 249 -12.10 0.58 42.81
C CYS A 249 -10.69 0.73 43.42
N ARG A 250 -10.57 1.46 44.54
CA ARG A 250 -9.29 1.69 45.24
C ARG A 250 -8.67 0.42 45.82
N ASN A 251 -9.48 -0.60 46.09
CA ASN A 251 -9.03 -1.89 46.59
C ASN A 251 -8.86 -2.96 45.51
N GLY A 252 -9.14 -2.64 44.23
CA GLY A 252 -8.87 -3.48 43.06
C GLY A 252 -10.11 -3.88 42.25
N LEU A 253 -11.32 -3.75 42.78
CA LEU A 253 -12.56 -4.11 42.08
C LEU A 253 -13.09 -2.91 41.27
N LEU A 254 -12.71 -2.82 40.00
CA LEU A 254 -13.00 -1.69 39.13
C LEU A 254 -14.46 -1.68 38.63
N VAL A 255 -15.41 -1.29 39.49
CA VAL A 255 -16.86 -1.31 39.23
C VAL A 255 -17.54 0.05 39.35
N GLY A 256 -18.55 0.30 38.51
CA GLY A 256 -19.34 1.54 38.47
C GLY A 256 -20.32 1.72 39.63
N PRO A 257 -20.95 2.92 39.74
CA PRO A 257 -21.72 3.35 40.92
C PRO A 257 -22.96 2.50 41.20
N SER A 258 -23.58 1.91 40.17
CA SER A 258 -24.69 0.96 40.30
C SER A 258 -24.32 -0.28 41.14
N SER A 259 -23.06 -0.73 41.04
CA SER A 259 -22.52 -1.84 41.84
C SER A 259 -22.29 -1.43 43.29
N GLY A 260 -21.85 -0.18 43.52
CA GLY A 260 -21.77 0.42 44.85
C GLY A 260 -23.13 0.56 45.52
N LEU A 261 -24.16 0.98 44.76
CA LEU A 261 -25.55 1.04 45.23
C LEU A 261 -26.04 -0.35 45.68
N ALA A 262 -25.84 -1.38 44.84
CA ALA A 262 -26.24 -2.75 45.17
C ALA A 262 -25.57 -3.27 46.46
N LEU A 263 -24.27 -3.02 46.65
CA LEU A 263 -23.56 -3.41 47.87
C LEU A 263 -24.08 -2.64 49.10
N VAL A 264 -24.26 -1.31 49.02
CA VAL A 264 -24.82 -0.52 50.14
C VAL A 264 -26.21 -1.02 50.54
N GLY A 265 -27.05 -1.40 49.56
CA GLY A 265 -28.37 -2.02 49.82
C GLY A 265 -28.26 -3.32 50.63
N VAL A 266 -27.35 -4.23 50.26
CA VAL A 266 -27.07 -5.46 51.03
C VAL A 266 -26.63 -5.13 52.46
N LEU A 267 -25.72 -4.18 52.64
CA LEU A 267 -25.22 -3.80 53.97
C LEU A 267 -26.31 -3.18 54.85
N ASN A 268 -27.17 -2.33 54.28
CA ASN A 268 -28.31 -1.74 54.97
C ASN A 268 -29.34 -2.81 55.39
N PHE A 269 -29.69 -3.72 54.48
CA PHE A 269 -30.61 -4.83 54.76
C PHE A 269 -30.09 -5.75 55.87
N LEU A 270 -28.84 -6.21 55.77
CA LEU A 270 -28.20 -7.05 56.80
C LEU A 270 -28.08 -6.32 58.14
N LYS A 271 -27.83 -5.01 58.14
CA LYS A 271 -27.80 -4.20 59.36
C LYS A 271 -29.17 -4.15 60.03
N LYS A 272 -30.25 -3.86 59.30
CA LYS A 272 -31.63 -3.88 59.85
C LYS A 272 -31.96 -5.24 60.45
N ARG A 273 -31.72 -6.33 59.70
CA ARG A 273 -31.93 -7.71 60.19
C ARG A 273 -31.08 -8.05 61.43
N LYS A 274 -29.89 -7.45 61.58
CA LYS A 274 -29.07 -7.58 62.80
C LYS A 274 -29.66 -6.79 63.97
N ASP A 275 -30.01 -5.53 63.75
CA ASP A 275 -30.56 -4.63 64.78
C ASP A 275 -31.95 -5.12 65.28
N GLU A 276 -32.71 -5.79 64.41
CA GLU A 276 -33.96 -6.51 64.71
C GLU A 276 -33.76 -7.90 65.36
N ASN A 277 -32.53 -8.42 65.44
CA ASN A 277 -32.20 -9.80 65.85
C ASN A 277 -32.84 -10.91 64.97
N THR A 278 -33.18 -10.62 63.73
CA THR A 278 -33.76 -11.56 62.75
C THR A 278 -32.71 -12.16 61.79
N LEU A 279 -31.43 -11.80 61.94
CA LEU A 279 -30.32 -12.18 61.07
C LEU A 279 -30.11 -13.71 60.96
N ASP A 280 -30.31 -14.46 62.04
CA ASP A 280 -30.05 -15.90 62.07
C ASP A 280 -30.99 -16.71 61.15
N ALA A 281 -32.16 -16.16 60.81
CA ALA A 281 -33.09 -16.74 59.84
C ALA A 281 -32.55 -16.75 58.40
N LEU A 282 -31.43 -16.05 58.13
CA LEU A 282 -30.74 -16.05 56.84
C LEU A 282 -29.54 -17.02 56.82
N ARG A 283 -29.28 -17.79 57.88
CA ARG A 283 -28.13 -18.72 57.88
C ARG A 283 -28.38 -19.96 57.03
N ASN A 284 -27.32 -20.41 56.36
CA ASN A 284 -27.27 -21.70 55.69
C ASN A 284 -26.85 -22.82 56.66
N GLU A 285 -26.74 -24.04 56.14
CA GLU A 285 -26.39 -25.24 56.93
C GLU A 285 -24.97 -25.22 57.51
N ALA A 286 -24.09 -24.32 57.04
CA ALA A 286 -22.75 -24.07 57.60
C ALA A 286 -22.75 -22.95 58.66
N GLY A 287 -23.90 -22.31 58.93
CA GLY A 287 -24.02 -21.18 59.84
C GLY A 287 -23.63 -19.82 59.23
N GLU A 288 -23.28 -19.78 57.94
CA GLU A 288 -22.92 -18.57 57.20
C GLU A 288 -24.14 -17.92 56.56
N ILE A 289 -24.01 -16.68 56.09
CA ILE A 289 -25.06 -15.96 55.33
C ILE A 289 -24.46 -15.54 53.99
N PRO A 290 -24.46 -16.42 52.95
CA PRO A 290 -23.85 -16.08 51.68
C PRO A 290 -24.76 -15.14 50.89
N CYS A 291 -24.23 -13.95 50.61
CA CYS A 291 -24.89 -12.87 49.91
C CYS A 291 -24.23 -12.63 48.55
N VAL A 292 -24.99 -12.63 47.46
CA VAL A 292 -24.48 -12.27 46.12
C VAL A 292 -25.08 -10.95 45.69
N PHE A 293 -24.25 -10.04 45.18
CA PHE A 293 -24.67 -8.81 44.53
C PHE A 293 -24.07 -8.67 43.14
N ILE A 294 -24.82 -8.08 42.21
CA ILE A 294 -24.40 -7.94 40.80
C ILE A 294 -23.54 -6.68 40.61
N CYS A 295 -22.35 -6.85 40.02
CA CYS A 295 -21.51 -5.77 39.54
C CYS A 295 -21.74 -5.54 38.03
N CYS A 296 -22.29 -4.39 37.66
CA CYS A 296 -22.93 -4.21 36.35
C CYS A 296 -22.02 -3.63 35.24
N ASP A 297 -21.09 -2.74 35.58
CA ASP A 297 -20.19 -2.06 34.63
C ASP A 297 -18.93 -1.49 35.31
N LYS A 298 -18.08 -0.79 34.53
CA LYS A 298 -16.78 -0.22 34.96
C LYS A 298 -16.89 1.29 35.24
N PRO A 299 -16.06 1.86 36.14
CA PRO A 299 -16.16 3.25 36.59
C PRO A 299 -15.76 4.29 35.52
N PHE A 300 -14.97 3.89 34.51
CA PHE A 300 -14.31 4.81 33.57
C PHE A 300 -15.25 5.77 32.83
N GLN A 301 -16.47 5.30 32.51
CA GLN A 301 -17.49 6.09 31.81
C GLN A 301 -18.25 7.07 32.73
N TYR A 302 -17.89 7.13 34.01
CA TYR A 302 -18.49 7.99 35.04
C TYR A 302 -17.45 8.83 35.79
N ILE A 303 -16.18 8.88 35.36
CA ILE A 303 -15.08 9.53 36.10
C ILE A 303 -15.44 10.97 36.53
N SER A 304 -15.95 11.80 35.61
CA SER A 304 -16.40 13.17 35.90
C SER A 304 -17.58 13.25 36.89
N GLU A 305 -18.40 12.20 36.98
CA GLU A 305 -19.50 12.12 37.95
C GLU A 305 -18.95 11.88 39.37
N TYR A 306 -17.90 11.08 39.59
CA TYR A 306 -17.30 10.93 40.93
C TYR A 306 -16.79 12.27 41.49
N PHE A 307 -16.07 13.08 40.68
CA PHE A 307 -15.56 14.40 41.07
C PHE A 307 -16.65 15.48 41.20
N THR A 308 -17.92 15.17 40.92
CA THR A 308 -19.06 16.07 41.14
C THR A 308 -20.09 15.52 42.13
N LYS A 309 -20.01 14.23 42.49
CA LYS A 309 -20.87 13.55 43.48
C LYS A 309 -20.24 13.37 44.85
N LEU A 310 -18.92 13.38 44.93
CA LEU A 310 -18.16 13.22 46.17
C LEU A 310 -17.43 14.52 46.52
N ASP A 311 -17.30 14.79 47.81
CA ASP A 311 -16.55 15.94 48.32
C ASP A 311 -15.06 15.86 47.90
N PRO A 312 -14.39 16.99 47.61
CA PRO A 312 -12.96 17.01 47.25
C PRO A 312 -12.05 16.26 48.23
N SER A 313 -12.39 16.17 49.53
CA SER A 313 -11.62 15.41 50.52
C SER A 313 -11.51 13.90 50.24
N PHE A 314 -12.40 13.33 49.41
CA PHE A 314 -12.25 11.96 48.94
C PHE A 314 -11.07 11.78 47.98
N PHE A 315 -10.50 12.87 47.43
CA PHE A 315 -9.43 12.85 46.45
C PHE A 315 -8.17 13.52 47.01
N PRO A 316 -6.99 12.86 47.02
CA PRO A 316 -5.75 13.52 47.43
C PRO A 316 -5.47 14.75 46.57
N SER A 317 -5.13 15.87 47.21
CA SER A 317 -4.76 17.09 46.48
C SER A 317 -3.48 16.91 45.68
N ILE A 318 -3.39 17.62 44.55
CA ILE A 318 -2.18 17.68 43.75
C ILE A 318 -1.14 18.48 44.55
N LYS A 319 0.04 17.90 44.75
CA LYS A 319 1.19 18.65 45.27
C LYS A 319 1.84 19.41 44.12
N ASN A 320 2.14 20.67 44.36
CA ASN A 320 2.72 21.58 43.37
C ASN A 320 1.78 21.79 42.17
N GLU A 321 0.49 22.03 42.43
CA GLU A 321 -0.57 22.17 41.42
C GLU A 321 -0.32 23.37 40.49
N GLU A 322 0.41 24.38 40.94
CA GLU A 322 0.96 25.49 40.15
C GLU A 322 1.81 25.02 38.94
N LEU A 323 2.43 23.83 39.02
CA LEU A 323 3.18 23.23 37.91
C LEU A 323 2.28 22.62 36.83
N VAL A 324 0.97 22.52 37.03
CA VAL A 324 0.01 22.10 35.97
C VAL A 324 -0.13 23.18 34.88
N ALA A 325 0.28 24.42 35.16
CA ALA A 325 0.31 25.53 34.21
C ALA A 325 1.74 26.08 33.90
N THR A 326 2.75 25.70 34.68
CA THR A 326 4.13 26.21 34.56
C THR A 326 5.00 25.32 33.67
N ASP A 327 5.86 25.90 32.83
CA ASP A 327 6.85 25.22 31.96
C ASP A 327 6.33 23.97 31.23
N LEU A 328 5.18 24.09 30.56
CA LEU A 328 4.59 23.03 29.75
C LEU A 328 5.30 22.81 28.39
N TYR A 329 6.49 23.39 28.19
CA TYR A 329 7.26 23.24 26.96
C TYR A 329 7.98 21.87 26.91
N PRO A 330 8.26 21.31 25.71
CA PRO A 330 8.93 20.00 25.61
C PRO A 330 10.42 20.06 26.03
N TYR A 331 10.69 19.87 27.32
CA TYR A 331 12.03 19.81 27.92
C TYR A 331 12.96 18.86 27.16
N ASN A 332 14.19 19.31 26.89
CA ASN A 332 15.19 18.56 26.15
C ASN A 332 16.57 18.64 26.80
N LEU A 333 17.15 17.48 27.13
CA LEU A 333 18.47 17.38 27.77
C LEU A 333 19.61 17.96 26.93
N ASP A 334 19.47 18.07 25.60
CA ASP A 334 20.47 18.73 24.74
C ASP A 334 20.62 20.25 25.03
N TRP A 335 19.67 20.85 25.76
CA TRP A 335 19.74 22.27 26.17
C TRP A 335 20.66 22.48 27.38
N GLU A 336 20.99 21.44 28.14
CA GLU A 336 21.89 21.52 29.30
C GLU A 336 23.34 21.24 28.91
N LEU A 337 24.18 22.28 28.93
CA LEU A 337 25.61 22.16 28.69
C LEU A 337 26.39 22.12 30.00
N LYS A 338 27.22 21.08 30.17
CA LYS A 338 28.21 21.06 31.26
C LYS A 338 29.21 22.22 31.12
N PRO A 339 29.73 22.80 32.20
CA PRO A 339 30.59 24.00 32.15
C PRO A 339 31.83 23.85 31.26
N ASP A 340 32.43 22.66 31.19
CA ASP A 340 33.56 22.34 30.30
C ASP A 340 33.17 22.40 28.81
N LYS A 341 32.00 21.84 28.45
CA LYS A 341 31.45 21.93 27.09
C LYS A 341 31.03 23.36 26.73
N ALA A 342 30.37 24.06 27.66
CA ALA A 342 29.97 25.45 27.48
C ALA A 342 31.20 26.34 27.25
N HIS A 343 32.27 26.18 28.05
CA HIS A 343 33.52 26.91 27.87
C HIS A 343 34.21 26.57 26.55
N GLN A 344 34.26 25.30 26.12
CA GLN A 344 34.84 24.92 24.82
C GLN A 344 34.06 25.51 23.64
N MET A 345 32.72 25.52 23.72
CA MET A 345 31.85 26.12 22.70
C MET A 345 31.99 27.65 22.65
N LEU A 346 32.10 28.30 23.82
CA LEU A 346 32.22 29.75 23.94
C LEU A 346 33.65 30.26 23.66
N PHE A 347 34.71 29.48 23.88
CA PHE A 347 36.11 29.92 23.73
C PHE A 347 36.99 28.94 22.92
N PRO A 348 36.68 28.66 21.65
CA PRO A 348 37.40 27.68 20.84
C PRO A 348 38.79 28.19 20.40
N SER A 349 39.83 27.68 21.07
CA SER A 349 41.27 27.66 20.71
C SER A 349 42.02 28.99 20.51
N ASN A 350 41.35 30.07 20.08
CA ASN A 350 41.98 31.32 19.64
C ASN A 350 41.88 32.46 20.67
N GLY A 351 41.49 32.16 21.91
CA GLY A 351 41.38 33.13 23.01
C GLY A 351 40.32 34.23 22.84
N LYS A 352 39.46 34.14 21.82
CA LYS A 352 38.33 35.05 21.59
C LYS A 352 37.00 34.31 21.75
N PRO A 353 35.97 34.93 22.33
CA PRO A 353 34.67 34.30 22.44
C PRO A 353 34.05 34.05 21.06
N PHE A 354 33.44 32.89 20.89
CA PHE A 354 32.60 32.52 19.76
C PHE A 354 31.21 33.14 19.96
N GLY A 355 30.60 33.66 18.88
CA GLY A 355 29.20 34.06 18.92
C GLY A 355 28.87 35.52 19.25
N VAL A 356 29.83 36.45 19.29
CA VAL A 356 29.52 37.89 19.17
C VAL A 356 29.79 38.35 17.73
N THR A 357 28.92 37.89 16.82
CA THR A 357 28.86 38.34 15.42
C THR A 357 27.58 39.14 15.21
N LYS A 358 27.41 39.83 14.08
CA LYS A 358 26.14 40.53 13.74
C LYS A 358 24.91 39.61 13.66
N ALA A 359 25.07 38.29 13.75
CA ALA A 359 24.00 37.30 13.64
C ALA A 359 23.84 36.41 14.89
N THR A 360 24.46 36.77 16.02
CA THR A 360 24.40 35.95 17.25
C THR A 360 24.48 36.85 18.48
N PHE A 361 23.61 36.60 19.45
CA PHE A 361 23.57 37.28 20.75
C PHE A 361 23.67 36.23 21.85
N VAL A 362 24.44 36.52 22.89
CA VAL A 362 24.43 35.76 24.15
C VAL A 362 23.66 36.58 25.16
N LEU A 363 22.59 36.00 25.73
CA LEU A 363 21.77 36.61 26.78
C LEU A 363 22.13 35.95 28.11
N ASP A 364 22.55 36.75 29.08
CA ASP A 364 22.94 36.29 30.42
C ASP A 364 21.84 36.70 31.40
N ILE A 365 21.10 35.71 31.93
CA ILE A 365 19.87 35.92 32.70
C ILE A 365 20.10 36.00 34.22
N ARG A 366 21.35 35.99 34.69
CA ARG A 366 21.68 36.20 36.12
C ARG A 366 21.43 37.66 36.52
N ASP A 367 21.48 37.93 37.83
CA ASP A 367 21.34 39.31 38.31
C ASP A 367 22.50 40.22 37.86
N GLU A 368 22.24 41.52 37.90
CA GLU A 368 23.16 42.53 37.35
C GLU A 368 24.54 42.53 38.05
N ASP A 369 24.61 42.16 39.33
CA ASP A 369 25.88 42.13 40.09
C ASP A 369 26.67 40.84 39.85
N SER A 370 25.98 39.70 39.78
CA SER A 370 26.54 38.42 39.32
C SER A 370 27.12 38.56 37.90
N PHE A 371 26.41 39.27 37.00
CA PHE A 371 26.86 39.62 35.66
C PHE A 371 28.08 40.57 35.66
N LYS A 372 28.05 41.67 36.44
CA LYS A 372 29.20 42.60 36.57
C LYS A 372 30.45 41.89 37.09
N SER A 373 30.30 40.93 38.01
CA SER A 373 31.42 40.17 38.59
C SER A 373 32.12 39.28 37.56
N SER A 374 31.35 38.70 36.64
CA SER A 374 31.83 37.69 35.69
C SER A 374 30.85 37.55 34.52
N GLN A 375 31.20 38.11 33.36
CA GLN A 375 30.41 38.01 32.12
C GLN A 375 31.20 37.33 31.00
N ILE A 376 30.48 36.72 30.05
CA ILE A 376 31.03 36.34 28.74
C ILE A 376 31.24 37.63 27.94
N PRO A 377 32.45 37.97 27.43
CA PRO A 377 32.68 39.29 26.84
C PRO A 377 31.78 39.55 25.62
N GLY A 378 30.87 40.52 25.75
CA GLY A 378 29.89 40.87 24.72
C GLY A 378 28.55 40.11 24.79
N SER A 379 28.26 39.41 25.89
CA SER A 379 26.87 39.06 26.22
C SER A 379 26.09 40.29 26.72
N HIS A 380 24.76 40.19 26.66
CA HIS A 380 23.84 41.19 27.19
C HIS A 380 23.12 40.62 28.42
N ASN A 381 23.04 41.39 29.50
CA ASN A 381 22.31 40.98 30.69
C ASN A 381 20.80 41.21 30.52
N LEU A 382 20.00 40.25 31.00
CA LEU A 382 18.57 40.41 31.25
C LEU A 382 18.27 39.87 32.65
N ASP A 383 18.40 40.74 33.64
CA ASP A 383 18.08 40.41 35.04
C ASP A 383 16.60 40.00 35.19
N ILE A 384 16.39 38.77 35.68
CA ILE A 384 15.08 38.17 35.99
C ILE A 384 14.86 37.95 37.50
N GLY A 385 15.77 38.39 38.37
CA GLY A 385 15.74 38.11 39.81
C GLY A 385 16.98 37.38 40.32
N ALA A 386 17.24 37.55 41.62
CA ALA A 386 18.56 37.37 42.23
C ALA A 386 19.04 35.92 42.41
N ASP A 387 20.38 35.76 42.42
CA ASP A 387 21.14 34.57 42.82
C ASP A 387 20.80 34.06 44.26
N SER A 388 20.00 34.81 45.04
CA SER A 388 19.54 34.45 46.38
C SER A 388 18.29 33.56 46.43
N LEU A 389 17.65 33.27 45.30
CA LEU A 389 16.44 32.44 45.25
C LEU A 389 16.75 30.93 45.42
N PRO A 390 15.82 30.13 45.97
CA PRO A 390 15.93 28.67 45.97
C PRO A 390 16.14 28.08 44.57
N ASN A 391 16.67 26.86 44.48
CA ASN A 391 16.82 26.20 43.18
C ASN A 391 15.43 25.89 42.57
N PRO A 392 15.07 26.39 41.37
CA PRO A 392 13.71 26.26 40.84
C PRO A 392 13.30 24.80 40.58
N TYR A 393 14.24 23.91 40.22
CA TYR A 393 13.98 22.47 40.08
C TYR A 393 13.82 21.73 41.42
N ARG A 394 13.81 22.47 42.54
CA ARG A 394 13.54 21.98 43.90
C ARG A 394 12.49 22.81 44.65
N ASP A 395 12.18 24.02 44.18
CA ASP A 395 11.17 24.91 44.73
C ASP A 395 10.22 25.39 43.61
N PRO A 396 8.99 24.84 43.55
CA PRO A 396 8.01 25.17 42.50
C PRO A 396 7.67 26.66 42.44
N ALA A 397 7.55 27.32 43.59
CA ALA A 397 7.23 28.74 43.66
C ALA A 397 8.29 29.61 42.96
N THR A 398 9.58 29.26 43.12
CA THR A 398 10.67 29.91 42.39
C THR A 398 10.65 29.56 40.90
N LEU A 399 10.32 28.33 40.50
CA LEU A 399 10.18 27.97 39.09
C LEU A 399 9.08 28.78 38.41
N THR A 400 7.87 28.83 38.98
CA THR A 400 6.76 29.65 38.47
C THR A 400 7.13 31.14 38.45
N LEU A 401 7.72 31.69 39.53
CA LEU A 401 8.14 33.09 39.58
C LEU A 401 9.14 33.46 38.47
N LEU A 402 10.19 32.65 38.26
CA LEU A 402 11.21 32.90 37.24
C LEU A 402 10.66 32.69 35.82
N PHE A 403 9.82 31.67 35.63
CA PHE A 403 9.19 31.36 34.34
C PHE A 403 8.18 32.45 33.92
N ASP A 404 7.31 32.89 34.83
CA ASP A 404 6.37 33.99 34.60
C ASP A 404 7.13 35.31 34.37
N THR A 405 8.24 35.53 35.07
CA THR A 405 9.10 36.71 34.83
C THR A 405 9.73 36.65 33.44
N LEU A 406 10.24 35.49 33.00
CA LEU A 406 10.78 35.31 31.65
C LEU A 406 9.71 35.52 30.57
N GLU A 407 8.55 34.86 30.67
CA GLU A 407 7.45 35.04 29.72
C GLU A 407 6.95 36.50 29.70
N ALA A 408 6.79 37.16 30.86
CA ALA A 408 6.41 38.57 30.92
C ALA A 408 7.46 39.51 30.28
N ARG A 409 8.76 39.27 30.51
CA ARG A 409 9.86 40.03 29.87
C ARG A 409 9.85 39.86 28.35
N PHE A 410 9.68 38.65 27.84
CA PHE A 410 9.66 38.40 26.38
C PHE A 410 8.35 38.89 25.73
N ALA A 411 7.20 38.69 26.37
CA ALA A 411 5.89 39.14 25.87
C ALA A 411 5.74 40.68 25.86
N ALA A 412 6.46 41.40 26.73
CA ALA A 412 6.49 42.87 26.69
C ALA A 412 7.12 43.45 25.40
N THR A 413 7.92 42.66 24.69
CA THR A 413 8.64 43.10 23.47
C THR A 413 8.14 42.48 22.17
N ASP A 414 7.24 41.50 22.21
CA ASP A 414 6.81 40.73 21.03
C ASP A 414 5.27 40.71 20.86
N PRO A 415 4.72 41.38 19.82
CA PRO A 415 3.28 41.32 19.51
C PRO A 415 2.74 39.91 19.24
N VAL A 416 3.59 38.94 18.89
CA VAL A 416 3.19 37.55 18.60
C VAL A 416 2.97 36.76 19.90
N ARG A 417 3.71 37.05 20.97
CA ARG A 417 3.72 36.26 22.22
C ARG A 417 2.53 36.45 23.16
N LYS A 418 1.57 37.33 22.84
CA LYS A 418 0.35 37.55 23.65
C LYS A 418 -0.68 36.40 23.53
N SER A 419 -0.19 35.18 23.35
CA SER A 419 -0.88 34.06 22.69
C SER A 419 -0.38 32.66 23.15
N SER A 420 0.75 32.57 23.87
CA SER A 420 1.44 31.30 24.17
C SER A 420 0.79 30.42 25.26
N HIS A 421 -0.09 30.96 26.10
CA HIS A 421 -0.85 30.17 27.11
C HIS A 421 -2.01 29.33 26.50
N SER A 422 -1.82 28.78 25.31
CA SER A 422 -2.75 27.80 24.74
C SER A 422 -2.02 26.78 23.86
N MET A 423 -2.53 25.55 23.84
CA MET A 423 -2.24 24.56 22.79
C MET A 423 -2.99 24.94 21.50
N GLY A 424 -2.92 26.21 21.10
CA GLY A 424 -3.90 26.85 20.22
C GLY A 424 -3.45 28.13 19.51
N ASN A 425 -2.15 28.42 19.45
CA ASN A 425 -1.60 29.51 18.63
C ASN A 425 -0.50 29.06 17.64
N LEU A 426 -0.76 27.94 16.95
CA LEU A 426 -0.58 27.99 15.51
C LEU A 426 -1.53 29.09 15.00
N THR A 427 -1.03 30.09 14.28
CA THR A 427 -1.90 31.10 13.63
C THR A 427 -2.98 30.43 12.77
N GLU A 428 -4.11 31.09 12.51
CA GLU A 428 -5.14 30.55 11.60
C GLU A 428 -4.53 30.08 10.28
N TYR A 429 -3.58 30.83 9.74
CA TYR A 429 -2.80 30.44 8.56
C TYR A 429 -2.02 29.14 8.76
N GLN A 430 -1.32 28.94 9.88
CA GLN A 430 -0.60 27.69 10.16
C GLN A 430 -1.53 26.50 10.45
N MET A 431 -2.64 26.71 11.17
CA MET A 431 -3.67 25.67 11.37
C MET A 431 -4.27 25.24 10.04
N TRP A 432 -4.69 26.21 9.21
CA TRP A 432 -5.14 26.00 7.83
C TRP A 432 -4.07 25.26 7.02
N LEU A 433 -2.81 25.70 7.03
CA LEU A 433 -1.72 25.12 6.25
C LEU A 433 -1.41 23.66 6.65
N LYS A 434 -1.62 23.30 7.92
CA LYS A 434 -1.48 21.93 8.45
C LYS A 434 -2.69 21.04 8.14
N GLY A 435 -3.90 21.62 8.12
CA GLY A 435 -5.15 20.91 7.78
C GLY A 435 -5.46 20.81 6.29
N THR A 436 -4.85 21.65 5.45
CA THR A 436 -5.10 21.67 4.00
C THR A 436 -4.60 20.37 3.34
N PRO A 437 -5.35 19.79 2.38
CA PRO A 437 -4.86 18.72 1.51
C PRO A 437 -3.51 19.04 0.85
N PHE A 438 -2.83 17.99 0.42
CA PHE A 438 -1.49 18.05 -0.18
C PHE A 438 -0.37 18.53 0.77
N ARG A 439 -0.66 18.75 2.06
CA ARG A 439 0.28 19.22 3.10
C ARG A 439 0.22 18.41 4.40
N ASN A 440 -0.96 17.92 4.77
CA ASN A 440 -1.14 17.08 5.95
C ASN A 440 -0.39 15.74 5.80
N TRP A 441 0.38 15.34 6.82
CA TRP A 441 1.11 14.07 6.85
C TRP A 441 0.18 12.85 6.73
N TYR A 442 -0.99 12.90 7.36
CA TYR A 442 -1.90 11.75 7.46
C TYR A 442 -2.71 11.49 6.17
N THR A 443 -2.87 12.51 5.31
CA THR A 443 -3.49 12.36 3.99
C THR A 443 -2.46 12.15 2.88
N ALA A 444 -1.15 12.24 3.16
CA ALA A 444 -0.10 12.27 2.14
C ALA A 444 -0.07 11.04 1.21
N ASP A 445 -0.55 9.87 1.66
CA ASP A 445 -0.76 8.71 0.80
C ASP A 445 -1.86 8.96 -0.25
N TRP A 446 -3.08 9.30 0.19
CA TRP A 446 -4.21 9.64 -0.67
C TRP A 446 -3.88 10.80 -1.62
N ASP A 447 -3.24 11.85 -1.08
CA ASP A 447 -2.84 13.05 -1.82
C ASP A 447 -1.78 12.72 -2.90
N TYR A 448 -0.73 11.95 -2.58
CA TYR A 448 0.44 11.78 -3.46
C TYR A 448 0.67 10.37 -3.99
N GLY A 449 0.58 9.37 -3.13
CA GLY A 449 0.77 7.96 -3.50
C GLY A 449 -0.34 7.51 -4.46
N LEU A 450 -1.59 7.60 -4.03
CA LEU A 450 -2.75 7.18 -4.82
C LEU A 450 -2.95 8.02 -6.09
N THR A 451 -2.73 9.34 -6.02
CA THR A 451 -2.70 10.19 -7.23
C THR A 451 -1.64 9.73 -8.23
N THR A 452 -0.45 9.29 -7.77
CA THR A 452 0.58 8.73 -8.65
C THR A 452 0.11 7.42 -9.28
N ILE A 453 -0.53 6.52 -8.52
CA ILE A 453 -1.15 5.29 -9.07
C ILE A 453 -2.15 5.64 -10.18
N TYR A 454 -3.05 6.61 -9.95
CA TYR A 454 -4.04 7.04 -10.94
C TYR A 454 -3.42 7.58 -12.23
N VAL A 455 -2.32 8.35 -12.16
CA VAL A 455 -1.61 8.84 -13.36
C VAL A 455 -1.03 7.69 -14.20
N PHE A 456 -0.44 6.67 -13.56
CA PHE A 456 0.04 5.49 -14.29
C PHE A 456 -1.11 4.66 -14.88
N CYS A 457 -2.17 4.38 -14.10
CA CYS A 457 -3.35 3.63 -14.56
C CYS A 457 -4.06 4.34 -15.72
N ALA A 458 -4.29 5.65 -15.63
CA ALA A 458 -4.91 6.44 -16.71
C ALA A 458 -4.04 6.45 -17.98
N SER A 459 -2.72 6.58 -17.83
CA SER A 459 -1.78 6.49 -18.96
C SER A 459 -1.87 5.13 -19.67
N ILE A 460 -1.85 4.03 -18.89
CA ILE A 460 -1.98 2.66 -19.42
C ILE A 460 -3.33 2.46 -20.11
N PHE A 461 -4.42 2.96 -19.53
CA PHE A 461 -5.76 2.90 -20.12
C PHE A 461 -5.85 3.64 -21.46
N VAL A 462 -5.24 4.83 -21.58
CA VAL A 462 -5.17 5.57 -22.85
C VAL A 462 -4.42 4.76 -23.92
N PHE A 463 -3.30 4.11 -23.59
CA PHE A 463 -2.59 3.25 -24.54
C PHE A 463 -3.37 1.98 -24.90
N ALA A 464 -4.13 1.39 -23.97
CA ALA A 464 -5.02 0.26 -24.25
C ALA A 464 -6.17 0.68 -25.20
N LEU A 465 -6.75 1.88 -25.02
CA LEU A 465 -7.77 2.42 -25.91
C LEU A 465 -7.20 2.71 -27.32
N VAL A 466 -6.01 3.32 -27.42
CA VAL A 466 -5.32 3.53 -28.70
C VAL A 466 -5.02 2.20 -29.42
N ASN A 467 -4.60 1.17 -28.67
CA ASN A 467 -4.40 -0.17 -29.21
C ASN A 467 -5.73 -0.77 -29.75
N ALA A 468 -6.81 -0.73 -28.97
CA ALA A 468 -8.12 -1.23 -29.40
C ALA A 468 -8.65 -0.51 -30.66
N LEU A 469 -8.51 0.82 -30.73
CA LEU A 469 -8.87 1.62 -31.91
C LEU A 469 -7.99 1.28 -33.12
N SER A 470 -6.70 1.03 -32.92
CA SER A 470 -5.78 0.59 -33.97
C SER A 470 -6.16 -0.79 -34.50
N MET A 471 -6.47 -1.76 -33.63
CA MET A 471 -6.95 -3.09 -34.02
C MET A 471 -8.26 -3.00 -34.81
N PHE A 472 -9.21 -2.16 -34.39
CA PHE A 472 -10.47 -1.95 -35.10
C PHE A 472 -10.30 -1.26 -36.47
N ARG A 473 -9.39 -0.28 -36.60
CA ARG A 473 -8.99 0.32 -37.89
C ARG A 473 -8.39 -0.75 -38.81
N SER A 474 -7.46 -1.56 -38.31
CA SER A 474 -6.82 -2.65 -39.07
C SER A 474 -7.82 -3.71 -39.55
N TRP A 475 -8.79 -4.09 -38.72
CA TRP A 475 -9.88 -5.00 -39.09
C TRP A 475 -10.77 -4.41 -40.19
N ARG A 476 -11.18 -3.13 -40.05
CA ARG A 476 -11.94 -2.43 -41.11
C ARG A 476 -11.18 -2.30 -42.42
N LEU A 477 -9.86 -2.10 -42.37
CA LEU A 477 -9.00 -1.99 -43.56
C LEU A 477 -8.84 -3.33 -44.28
N LYS A 478 -8.77 -4.48 -43.58
CA LYS A 478 -8.85 -5.81 -44.21
C LYS A 478 -10.14 -6.02 -45.02
N SER A 479 -11.22 -5.31 -44.69
CA SER A 479 -12.54 -5.44 -45.33
C SER A 479 -12.80 -4.45 -46.48
N ARG A 480 -11.83 -3.61 -46.90
CA ARG A 480 -12.05 -2.60 -47.94
C ARG A 480 -10.87 -2.45 -48.90
N SER A 481 -11.17 -2.47 -50.20
CA SER A 481 -10.26 -1.92 -51.22
C SER A 481 -10.09 -0.40 -51.00
N THR A 482 -8.86 0.07 -50.99
CA THR A 482 -8.48 1.41 -50.50
C THR A 482 -8.00 2.35 -51.61
N THR A 483 -8.77 2.44 -52.70
CA THR A 483 -8.60 3.44 -53.76
C THR A 483 -9.12 4.82 -53.31
N ARG A 484 -8.31 5.56 -52.54
CA ARG A 484 -8.61 6.94 -52.10
C ARG A 484 -7.40 7.87 -52.27
N ALA A 485 -7.60 8.97 -53.01
CA ALA A 485 -6.56 9.94 -53.38
C ALA A 485 -6.17 10.96 -52.28
N SER A 486 -6.58 10.75 -51.02
CA SER A 486 -6.24 11.62 -49.89
C SER A 486 -6.45 10.92 -48.54
N ALA A 487 -5.51 11.09 -47.62
CA ALA A 487 -5.61 10.62 -46.23
C ALA A 487 -6.79 11.29 -45.49
N SER A 488 -7.61 10.51 -44.76
CA SER A 488 -8.67 11.05 -43.90
C SER A 488 -8.10 11.60 -42.58
N ILE A 489 -8.90 12.34 -41.81
CA ILE A 489 -8.48 12.85 -40.49
C ILE A 489 -7.97 11.72 -39.58
N ALA A 490 -8.60 10.54 -39.61
CA ALA A 490 -8.15 9.37 -38.84
C ALA A 490 -6.79 8.84 -39.31
N ASP A 491 -6.52 8.87 -40.62
CA ASP A 491 -5.23 8.44 -41.19
C ASP A 491 -4.12 9.45 -40.88
N ARG A 492 -4.45 10.75 -40.87
CA ARG A 492 -3.53 11.83 -40.44
C ARG A 492 -3.15 11.72 -38.96
N ILE A 493 -4.11 11.40 -38.09
CA ILE A 493 -3.87 11.15 -36.65
C ILE A 493 -3.02 9.89 -36.47
N ALA A 494 -3.31 8.81 -37.22
CA ALA A 494 -2.50 7.58 -37.19
C ALA A 494 -1.06 7.82 -37.67
N GLY A 495 -0.87 8.60 -38.75
CA GLY A 495 0.45 9.02 -39.23
C GLY A 495 1.22 9.82 -38.19
N LEU A 496 0.58 10.76 -37.48
CA LEU A 496 1.22 11.49 -36.38
C LEU A 496 1.64 10.56 -35.22
N TYR A 497 0.80 9.60 -34.85
CA TYR A 497 1.14 8.60 -33.83
C TYR A 497 2.33 7.72 -34.25
N ARG A 498 2.37 7.26 -35.51
CA ARG A 498 3.46 6.43 -36.03
C ARG A 498 4.74 7.20 -36.31
N TYR A 499 4.65 8.49 -36.67
CA TYR A 499 5.78 9.42 -36.66
C TYR A 499 6.43 9.47 -35.27
N LEU A 500 5.64 9.67 -34.21
CA LEU A 500 6.13 9.72 -32.84
C LEU A 500 6.74 8.39 -32.37
N SER A 501 6.20 7.24 -32.79
CA SER A 501 6.75 5.91 -32.42
C SER A 501 7.94 5.45 -33.27
N SER A 502 8.17 6.07 -34.43
CA SER A 502 9.29 5.79 -35.33
C SER A 502 10.49 6.70 -35.10
N ARG A 503 10.27 8.03 -35.02
CA ARG A 503 11.30 9.08 -34.98
C ARG A 503 12.28 8.90 -33.83
N GLN A 504 13.58 8.84 -34.14
CA GLN A 504 14.69 8.74 -33.20
C GLN A 504 15.82 9.72 -33.54
N TYR A 505 16.65 10.02 -32.55
CA TYR A 505 17.80 10.93 -32.64
C TYR A 505 19.10 10.22 -32.24
N HIS A 506 20.22 10.62 -32.83
CA HIS A 506 21.56 10.17 -32.43
C HIS A 506 22.34 11.37 -31.88
N VAL A 507 22.82 11.25 -30.66
CA VAL A 507 23.65 12.27 -29.99
C VAL A 507 25.11 11.85 -30.14
N SER A 508 25.75 12.35 -31.20
CA SER A 508 27.09 11.97 -31.65
C SER A 508 28.16 12.07 -30.56
N ILE A 509 28.10 13.11 -29.71
CA ILE A 509 29.03 13.36 -28.60
C ILE A 509 29.13 12.15 -27.63
N PHE A 510 28.04 11.39 -27.47
CA PHE A 510 27.97 10.24 -26.57
C PHE A 510 27.83 8.89 -27.30
N GLY A 511 27.84 8.88 -28.64
CA GLY A 511 27.53 7.70 -29.45
C GLY A 511 26.14 7.11 -29.14
N TRP A 512 25.20 7.94 -28.68
CA TRP A 512 23.97 7.48 -28.03
C TRP A 512 22.74 7.65 -28.90
N TYR A 513 21.94 6.60 -29.04
CA TYR A 513 20.67 6.59 -29.77
C TYR A 513 19.50 6.76 -28.80
N SER A 514 18.64 7.74 -29.05
CA SER A 514 17.51 8.05 -28.19
C SER A 514 16.42 6.96 -28.26
N PRO A 515 15.58 6.79 -27.22
CA PRO A 515 14.27 6.16 -27.40
C PRO A 515 13.45 6.89 -28.49
N PRO A 516 12.40 6.27 -29.05
CA PRO A 516 11.48 6.97 -29.95
C PRO A 516 10.89 8.23 -29.32
N LEU A 517 10.64 9.26 -30.13
CA LEU A 517 10.17 10.58 -29.69
C LEU A 517 8.93 10.50 -28.80
N GLY A 518 7.94 9.66 -29.13
CA GLY A 518 6.76 9.42 -28.30
C GLY A 518 7.10 8.87 -26.91
N ALA A 519 8.06 7.94 -26.82
CA ALA A 519 8.52 7.42 -25.53
C ALA A 519 9.29 8.49 -24.72
N MET A 520 10.08 9.35 -25.40
CA MET A 520 10.73 10.50 -24.75
C MET A 520 9.72 11.52 -24.23
N LEU A 521 8.63 11.79 -24.95
CA LEU A 521 7.57 12.70 -24.52
C LEU A 521 6.80 12.16 -23.30
N ILE A 522 6.49 10.86 -23.28
CA ILE A 522 5.84 10.21 -22.12
C ILE A 522 6.76 10.25 -20.89
N VAL A 523 8.04 9.91 -21.05
CA VAL A 523 9.04 10.01 -19.98
C VAL A 523 9.20 11.45 -19.50
N GLY A 524 9.26 12.42 -20.41
CA GLY A 524 9.32 13.84 -20.07
C GLY A 524 8.08 14.32 -19.32
N ALA A 525 6.89 13.84 -19.67
CA ALA A 525 5.64 14.12 -18.95
C ALA A 525 5.63 13.49 -17.54
N LEU A 526 6.12 12.25 -17.36
CA LEU A 526 6.26 11.61 -16.05
C LEU A 526 7.31 12.30 -15.16
N MET A 527 8.43 12.74 -15.74
CA MET A 527 9.44 13.54 -15.04
C MET A 527 8.89 14.92 -14.66
N LEU A 528 8.18 15.59 -15.57
CA LEU A 528 7.53 16.87 -15.30
C LEU A 528 6.46 16.74 -14.22
N PHE A 529 5.63 15.69 -14.26
CA PHE A 529 4.69 15.36 -13.19
C PHE A 529 5.40 15.21 -11.85
N ALA A 530 6.44 14.37 -11.76
CA ALA A 530 7.17 14.15 -10.51
C ALA A 530 7.80 15.47 -9.97
N LEU A 531 8.38 16.30 -10.84
CA LEU A 531 8.94 17.60 -10.46
C LEU A 531 7.85 18.59 -9.99
N VAL A 532 6.81 18.79 -10.81
CA VAL A 532 5.69 19.70 -10.50
C VAL A 532 5.02 19.29 -9.19
N PHE A 533 4.74 18.00 -9.00
CA PHE A 533 4.01 17.50 -7.84
C PHE A 533 4.86 17.52 -6.56
N SER A 534 6.19 17.37 -6.68
CA SER A 534 7.11 17.54 -5.54
C SER A 534 7.25 19.01 -5.10
N PHE A 535 7.37 19.94 -6.07
CA PHE A 535 7.90 21.29 -5.84
C PHE A 535 6.88 22.44 -5.99
N THR A 536 5.69 22.24 -6.56
CA THR A 536 4.67 23.32 -6.57
C THR A 536 4.07 23.57 -5.19
N VAL A 537 3.83 22.50 -4.42
CA VAL A 537 3.15 22.62 -3.13
C VAL A 537 4.09 23.16 -2.05
N ARG A 538 3.81 24.39 -1.61
CA ARG A 538 4.50 25.07 -0.51
C ARG A 538 3.76 24.84 0.82
N PRO A 539 4.48 24.70 1.94
CA PRO A 539 5.94 24.87 2.08
C PRO A 539 6.71 23.56 1.78
N TYR A 540 8.04 23.60 1.87
CA TYR A 540 8.94 22.44 1.70
C TYR A 540 9.40 21.86 3.04
N TYR A 541 9.69 22.75 3.99
CA TYR A 541 9.92 22.49 5.40
C TYR A 541 8.78 23.15 6.18
N TRP A 542 8.54 22.77 7.42
CA TRP A 542 7.57 23.52 8.23
C TRP A 542 8.12 24.91 8.58
N PRO A 543 7.30 25.99 8.52
CA PRO A 543 7.72 27.33 8.92
C PRO A 543 8.20 27.44 10.36
N VAL A 544 7.62 26.63 11.26
CA VAL A 544 7.99 26.52 12.67
C VAL A 544 7.97 25.03 13.10
N PRO A 545 8.86 24.55 14.00
CA PRO A 545 8.98 23.13 14.34
C PRO A 545 7.70 22.48 14.90
N GLU A 546 6.85 23.25 15.56
CA GLU A 546 5.63 22.84 16.27
C GLU A 546 4.56 22.30 15.30
N MET A 547 4.69 22.61 14.00
CA MET A 547 3.83 22.02 12.98
C MET A 547 4.14 20.53 12.76
N GLY A 548 5.38 20.07 12.96
CA GLY A 548 5.75 18.65 12.99
C GLY A 548 7.21 18.34 12.61
N ASN A 549 7.69 17.16 13.01
CA ASN A 549 9.07 16.71 12.77
C ASN A 549 9.32 16.08 11.37
N SER A 550 8.31 16.05 10.50
CA SER A 550 8.41 15.48 9.14
C SER A 550 8.30 16.58 8.08
N PRO A 551 9.37 16.91 7.33
CA PRO A 551 9.33 17.96 6.31
C PRO A 551 8.35 17.63 5.16
N PRO A 552 7.43 18.55 4.81
CA PRO A 552 6.45 18.30 3.76
C PRO A 552 7.04 17.81 2.43
N LEU A 553 8.15 18.40 1.97
CA LEU A 553 8.80 17.99 0.72
C LEU A 553 9.23 16.52 0.78
N GLY A 554 9.94 16.13 1.86
CA GLY A 554 10.43 14.77 2.01
C GLY A 554 9.30 13.75 2.15
N THR A 555 8.22 14.09 2.88
CA THR A 555 7.01 13.28 2.97
C THR A 555 6.43 12.96 1.60
N ARG A 556 6.24 13.98 0.76
CA ARG A 556 5.60 13.86 -0.56
C ARG A 556 6.39 12.96 -1.50
N THR A 557 7.70 13.18 -1.61
CA THR A 557 8.53 12.41 -2.55
C THR A 557 8.76 10.98 -2.09
N GLY A 558 8.66 10.70 -0.79
CA GLY A 558 8.61 9.32 -0.27
C GLY A 558 7.40 8.54 -0.81
N TRP A 559 6.19 9.11 -0.71
CA TRP A 559 4.97 8.49 -1.25
C TRP A 559 4.99 8.34 -2.77
N ILE A 560 5.50 9.35 -3.50
CA ILE A 560 5.69 9.26 -4.96
C ILE A 560 6.68 8.11 -5.31
N SER A 561 7.80 7.97 -4.59
CA SER A 561 8.75 6.86 -4.79
C SER A 561 8.09 5.49 -4.61
N ILE A 562 7.33 5.31 -3.53
CA ILE A 562 6.67 4.03 -3.21
C ILE A 562 5.57 3.70 -4.23
N ALA A 563 4.78 4.69 -4.66
CA ALA A 563 3.73 4.50 -5.66
C ALA A 563 4.24 4.16 -7.07
N ILE A 564 5.48 4.56 -7.42
CA ILE A 564 6.11 4.16 -8.69
C ILE A 564 6.51 2.66 -8.71
N MET A 565 6.72 2.06 -7.53
CA MET A 565 7.32 0.72 -7.38
C MET A 565 6.57 -0.40 -8.12
N PRO A 566 5.22 -0.56 -8.03
CA PRO A 566 4.53 -1.66 -8.72
C PRO A 566 4.70 -1.59 -10.25
N PHE A 567 4.62 -0.39 -10.81
CA PHE A 567 4.79 -0.16 -12.25
C PHE A 567 6.23 -0.35 -12.71
N MET A 568 7.22 0.06 -11.91
CA MET A 568 8.64 -0.20 -12.18
C MET A 568 8.93 -1.70 -12.33
N PHE A 569 8.36 -2.55 -11.48
CA PHE A 569 8.44 -4.01 -11.63
C PHE A 569 7.61 -4.51 -12.82
N ALA A 570 6.38 -4.00 -13.02
CA ALA A 570 5.52 -4.38 -14.15
C ALA A 570 6.18 -4.15 -15.52
N PHE A 571 6.86 -3.00 -15.72
CA PHE A 571 7.58 -2.70 -16.97
C PHE A 571 8.83 -3.58 -17.19
N SER A 572 9.31 -4.29 -16.17
CA SER A 572 10.48 -5.17 -16.25
C SER A 572 10.14 -6.60 -16.72
N SER A 573 8.88 -7.05 -16.60
CA SER A 573 8.51 -8.45 -16.81
C SER A 573 8.44 -8.84 -18.29
N LYS A 574 8.76 -10.11 -18.60
CA LYS A 574 8.63 -10.68 -19.96
C LYS A 574 7.19 -10.97 -20.34
N VAL A 575 6.52 -11.80 -19.53
CA VAL A 575 5.07 -11.96 -19.58
C VAL A 575 4.48 -10.69 -18.99
N ASN A 576 4.02 -9.79 -19.85
CA ASN A 576 3.75 -8.41 -19.48
C ASN A 576 2.27 -8.07 -19.63
N LEU A 577 1.55 -7.93 -18.51
CA LEU A 577 0.11 -7.63 -18.51
C LEU A 577 -0.17 -6.28 -19.20
N ILE A 578 0.67 -5.27 -18.94
CA ILE A 578 0.58 -3.95 -19.59
C ILE A 578 0.86 -4.09 -21.09
N GLY A 579 1.86 -4.87 -21.48
CA GLY A 579 2.20 -5.12 -22.88
C GLY A 579 1.06 -5.79 -23.67
N MET A 580 0.34 -6.74 -23.06
CA MET A 580 -0.82 -7.39 -23.69
C MET A 580 -1.97 -6.41 -23.95
N ILE A 581 -2.35 -5.58 -22.98
CA ILE A 581 -3.47 -4.64 -23.15
C ILE A 581 -3.12 -3.43 -24.03
N THR A 582 -1.88 -2.93 -23.96
CA THR A 582 -1.39 -1.79 -24.77
C THR A 582 -0.85 -2.20 -26.14
N GLY A 583 -0.85 -3.49 -26.48
CA GLY A 583 -0.27 -4.02 -27.72
C GLY A 583 1.24 -3.78 -27.87
N THR A 584 1.93 -3.43 -26.77
CA THR A 584 3.31 -2.96 -26.77
C THR A 584 4.27 -4.07 -26.32
N PRO A 585 5.19 -4.55 -27.17
CA PRO A 585 6.17 -5.57 -26.79
C PRO A 585 7.00 -5.19 -25.55
N HIS A 586 7.33 -6.18 -24.72
CA HIS A 586 8.01 -5.98 -23.43
C HIS A 586 9.36 -5.26 -23.55
N GLU A 587 10.06 -5.50 -24.66
CA GLU A 587 11.30 -4.86 -25.11
C GLU A 587 11.17 -3.33 -25.17
N LYS A 588 10.01 -2.84 -25.61
CA LYS A 588 9.71 -1.40 -25.68
C LYS A 588 9.34 -0.84 -24.31
N LEU A 589 8.67 -1.64 -23.46
CA LEU A 589 8.34 -1.27 -22.08
C LEU A 589 9.57 -1.14 -21.16
N GLN A 590 10.68 -1.81 -21.47
CA GLN A 590 11.96 -1.62 -20.77
C GLN A 590 12.50 -0.18 -20.84
N VAL A 591 11.99 0.69 -21.72
CA VAL A 591 12.25 2.14 -21.64
C VAL A 591 11.66 2.71 -20.34
N PHE A 592 10.40 2.39 -20.03
CA PHE A 592 9.72 2.91 -18.85
C PHE A 592 10.31 2.36 -17.56
N HIS A 593 10.63 1.05 -17.47
CA HIS A 593 11.32 0.47 -16.31
C HIS A 593 12.59 1.26 -15.90
N ARG A 594 13.44 1.60 -16.88
CA ARG A 594 14.66 2.38 -16.64
C ARG A 594 14.37 3.79 -16.16
N TRP A 595 13.42 4.48 -16.76
CA TRP A 595 13.11 5.87 -16.40
C TRP A 595 12.30 6.00 -15.11
N THR A 596 11.41 5.04 -14.79
CA THR A 596 10.74 5.02 -13.48
C THR A 596 11.71 4.72 -12.35
N ALA A 597 12.72 3.88 -12.56
CA ALA A 597 13.82 3.70 -11.60
C ALA A 597 14.61 5.01 -11.36
N TRP A 598 14.93 5.77 -12.42
CA TRP A 598 15.56 7.09 -12.29
C TRP A 598 14.68 8.11 -11.55
N ILE A 599 13.37 8.15 -11.84
CA ILE A 599 12.44 9.04 -11.14
C ILE A 599 12.35 8.63 -9.66
N MET A 600 12.16 7.34 -9.36
CA MET A 600 12.10 6.81 -7.99
C MET A 600 13.39 7.12 -7.22
N TYR A 601 14.56 7.01 -7.85
CA TYR A 601 15.83 7.37 -7.21
C TYR A 601 15.93 8.87 -6.93
N PHE A 602 15.54 9.73 -7.88
CA PHE A 602 15.47 11.17 -7.65
C PHE A 602 14.51 11.53 -6.51
N THR A 603 13.30 10.96 -6.47
CA THR A 603 12.33 11.21 -5.40
C THR A 603 12.74 10.59 -4.07
N SER A 604 13.54 9.50 -4.06
CA SER A 604 14.22 8.98 -2.86
C SER A 604 15.29 9.95 -2.33
N LEU A 605 16.11 10.55 -3.20
CA LEU A 605 17.10 11.55 -2.77
C LEU A 605 16.39 12.82 -2.23
N VAL A 606 15.34 13.29 -2.90
CA VAL A 606 14.51 14.42 -2.44
C VAL A 606 13.64 14.03 -1.21
N HIS A 607 13.49 12.75 -0.90
CA HIS A 607 12.94 12.29 0.38
C HIS A 607 13.99 12.43 1.49
N THR A 608 15.16 11.80 1.30
CA THR A 608 16.21 11.71 2.32
C THR A 608 16.83 13.06 2.67
N PHE A 609 17.19 13.91 1.71
CA PHE A 609 17.93 15.14 1.99
C PHE A 609 17.17 16.18 2.82
N PRO A 610 15.86 16.44 2.60
CA PRO A 610 15.09 17.31 3.48
C PRO A 610 14.97 16.78 4.91
N PHE A 611 14.85 15.46 5.12
CA PHE A 611 14.90 14.90 6.48
C PHE A 611 16.25 15.14 7.15
N ILE A 612 17.38 14.97 6.42
CA ILE A 612 18.72 15.30 6.96
C ILE A 612 18.83 16.80 7.24
N GLN A 613 18.53 17.66 6.27
CA GLN A 613 18.70 19.11 6.36
C GLN A 613 17.82 19.75 7.44
N PHE A 614 16.60 19.24 7.64
CA PHE A 614 15.73 19.68 8.73
C PHE A 614 16.32 19.37 10.10
N ASN A 615 16.78 18.13 10.32
CA ASN A 615 17.35 17.73 11.60
C ASN A 615 18.73 18.34 11.86
N ILE A 616 19.51 18.66 10.83
CA ILE A 616 20.70 19.52 10.96
C ILE A 616 20.28 20.95 11.36
N GLY A 617 19.27 21.51 10.69
CA GLY A 617 18.77 22.86 10.95
C GLY A 617 18.20 23.08 12.35
N VAL A 618 17.62 22.04 12.98
CA VAL A 618 17.18 22.07 14.40
C VAL A 618 18.20 21.44 15.37
N GLY A 619 19.42 21.13 14.91
CA GLY A 619 20.51 20.58 15.74
C GLY A 619 20.38 19.11 16.18
N LYS A 620 19.26 18.43 15.89
CA LYS A 620 18.93 17.09 16.42
C LYS A 620 19.40 15.92 15.55
N MET A 621 20.19 16.14 14.50
CA MET A 621 20.57 15.10 13.52
C MET A 621 21.25 13.87 14.17
N GLU A 622 22.19 14.07 15.09
CA GLU A 622 22.89 12.95 15.77
C GLU A 622 21.95 12.16 16.68
N LEU A 623 21.21 12.85 17.56
CA LEU A 623 20.19 12.26 18.44
C LEU A 623 19.16 11.46 17.64
N VAL A 624 18.69 12.00 16.52
CA VAL A 624 17.67 11.35 15.68
C VAL A 624 18.25 10.15 14.94
N TYR A 625 19.49 10.24 14.43
CA TYR A 625 20.15 9.10 13.78
C TYR A 625 20.42 7.95 14.76
N ALA A 626 20.83 8.27 15.99
CA ALA A 626 21.09 7.29 17.05
C ALA A 626 19.82 6.65 17.62
N THR A 627 18.73 7.41 17.79
CA THR A 627 17.50 6.93 18.47
C THR A 627 16.40 6.44 17.52
N LYS A 628 16.43 6.78 16.22
CA LYS A 628 15.33 6.50 15.28
C LYS A 628 15.81 5.60 14.13
N SER A 629 15.65 4.29 14.32
CA SER A 629 16.06 3.22 13.38
C SER A 629 15.74 3.49 11.90
N TYR A 630 14.58 4.09 11.62
CA TYR A 630 14.14 4.38 10.26
C TYR A 630 15.04 5.37 9.49
N TYR A 631 15.88 6.18 10.15
CA TYR A 631 16.86 7.01 9.46
C TYR A 631 18.01 6.18 8.87
N TRP A 632 18.63 5.29 9.67
CA TRP A 632 19.74 4.48 9.17
C TRP A 632 19.26 3.41 8.18
N THR A 633 18.07 2.81 8.37
CA THR A 633 17.53 1.83 7.41
C THR A 633 17.16 2.48 6.07
N GLY A 634 16.78 3.76 6.07
CA GLY A 634 16.61 4.54 4.83
C GLY A 634 17.91 4.71 4.06
N VAL A 635 19.02 4.98 4.75
CA VAL A 635 20.36 4.99 4.14
C VAL A 635 20.76 3.58 3.65
N ALA A 636 20.46 2.53 4.43
CA ALA A 636 20.71 1.14 4.03
C ALA A 636 19.90 0.68 2.80
N ALA A 637 18.74 1.30 2.52
CA ALA A 637 17.99 1.12 1.28
C ALA A 637 18.56 1.99 0.13
N LEU A 638 18.99 3.23 0.43
CA LEU A 638 19.50 4.16 -0.59
C LEU A 638 20.84 3.71 -1.21
N ILE A 639 21.70 3.02 -0.44
CA ILE A 639 22.98 2.47 -0.94
C ILE A 639 22.78 1.44 -2.09
N PRO A 640 22.01 0.35 -1.93
CA PRO A 640 21.75 -0.59 -3.03
C PRO A 640 20.93 0.04 -4.15
N GLN A 641 20.03 0.99 -3.87
CA GLN A 641 19.33 1.77 -4.92
C GLN A 641 20.32 2.56 -5.78
N THR A 642 21.29 3.23 -5.15
CA THR A 642 22.37 3.97 -5.84
C THR A 642 23.22 3.05 -6.71
N TRP A 643 23.60 1.87 -6.19
CA TRP A 643 24.35 0.86 -6.94
C TRP A 643 23.57 0.38 -8.18
N LEU A 644 22.27 0.10 -8.03
CA LEU A 644 21.41 -0.37 -9.12
C LEU A 644 21.34 0.67 -10.25
N ILE A 645 21.21 1.95 -9.92
CA ILE A 645 21.15 3.04 -10.89
C ILE A 645 22.49 3.21 -11.63
N LEU A 646 23.61 3.30 -10.89
CA LEU A 646 24.93 3.51 -11.48
C LEU A 646 25.35 2.34 -12.38
N MET A 647 25.17 1.10 -11.93
CA MET A 647 25.53 -0.09 -12.73
C MET A 647 24.57 -0.34 -13.92
N SER A 648 23.37 0.25 -13.89
CA SER A 648 22.45 0.24 -15.04
C SER A 648 22.78 1.28 -16.12
N TRP A 649 23.65 2.26 -15.82
CA TRP A 649 23.99 3.33 -16.77
C TRP A 649 24.75 2.79 -17.98
N GLY A 650 24.32 3.20 -19.19
CA GLY A 650 24.73 2.61 -20.46
C GLY A 650 26.23 2.28 -20.61
N PRO A 651 27.16 3.25 -20.40
CA PRO A 651 28.60 3.03 -20.54
C PRO A 651 29.21 2.06 -19.51
N ILE A 652 28.66 2.02 -18.29
CA ILE A 652 29.12 1.11 -17.23
C ILE A 652 28.55 -0.29 -17.49
N ARG A 653 27.25 -0.36 -17.82
CA ARG A 653 26.52 -1.59 -18.10
C ARG A 653 27.07 -2.35 -19.31
N SER A 654 27.53 -1.65 -20.36
CA SER A 654 28.16 -2.29 -21.52
C SER A 654 29.55 -2.85 -21.20
N ARG A 655 30.36 -2.12 -20.43
CA ARG A 655 31.71 -2.54 -20.01
C ARG A 655 31.72 -3.69 -19.00
N TYR A 656 30.70 -3.77 -18.13
CA TYR A 656 30.61 -4.74 -17.03
C TYR A 656 29.34 -5.61 -17.07
N TYR A 657 28.83 -5.90 -18.28
CA TYR A 657 27.53 -6.56 -18.52
C TYR A 657 27.32 -7.85 -17.71
N GLU A 658 28.32 -8.74 -17.65
CA GLU A 658 28.22 -10.01 -16.92
C GLU A 658 28.12 -9.80 -15.39
N THR A 659 28.84 -8.82 -14.85
CA THR A 659 28.78 -8.44 -13.42
C THR A 659 27.44 -7.80 -13.10
N PHE A 660 26.99 -6.86 -13.93
CA PHE A 660 25.66 -6.26 -13.86
C PHE A 660 24.56 -7.32 -13.87
N LYS A 661 24.54 -8.20 -14.88
CA LYS A 661 23.50 -9.23 -15.09
C LYS A 661 23.37 -10.21 -13.92
N LYS A 662 24.48 -10.51 -13.22
CA LYS A 662 24.50 -11.39 -12.05
C LYS A 662 24.05 -10.67 -10.78
N LEU A 663 24.59 -9.48 -10.51
CA LEU A 663 24.36 -8.78 -9.25
C LEU A 663 23.05 -7.97 -9.22
N HIS A 664 22.50 -7.54 -10.36
CA HIS A 664 21.30 -6.70 -10.39
C HIS A 664 20.09 -7.33 -9.67
N PHE A 665 19.81 -8.62 -9.87
CA PHE A 665 18.74 -9.31 -9.13
C PHE A 665 19.02 -9.42 -7.63
N LEU A 666 20.27 -9.72 -7.23
CA LEU A 666 20.66 -9.82 -5.83
C LEU A 666 20.55 -8.47 -5.11
N VAL A 667 21.05 -7.39 -5.70
CA VAL A 667 21.02 -6.05 -5.10
C VAL A 667 19.59 -5.50 -5.10
N THR A 668 18.73 -5.84 -6.06
CA THR A 668 17.29 -5.54 -6.00
C THR A 668 16.60 -6.25 -4.83
N ILE A 669 16.94 -7.51 -4.52
CA ILE A 669 16.39 -8.20 -3.34
C ILE A 669 16.85 -7.48 -2.05
N ILE A 670 18.14 -7.13 -1.94
CA ILE A 670 18.70 -6.40 -0.79
C ILE A 670 18.02 -5.03 -0.62
N PHE A 671 17.83 -4.28 -1.72
CA PHE A 671 17.09 -3.02 -1.75
C PHE A 671 15.66 -3.18 -1.23
N MET A 672 14.91 -4.16 -1.74
CA MET A 672 13.51 -4.40 -1.34
C MET A 672 13.39 -4.77 0.15
N ILE A 673 14.33 -5.55 0.69
CA ILE A 673 14.36 -5.91 2.12
C ILE A 673 14.59 -4.65 2.98
N PHE A 674 15.62 -3.85 2.69
CA PHE A 674 15.88 -2.63 3.47
C PHE A 674 14.79 -1.57 3.30
N LEU A 675 14.18 -1.45 2.12
CA LEU A 675 13.05 -0.54 1.88
C LEU A 675 11.81 -0.96 2.70
N PHE A 676 11.51 -2.26 2.76
CA PHE A 676 10.40 -2.79 3.57
C PHE A 676 10.61 -2.53 5.07
N ILE A 677 11.83 -2.77 5.57
CA ILE A 677 12.24 -2.49 6.96
C ILE A 677 12.21 -0.97 7.24
N HIS A 678 12.57 -0.12 6.27
CA HIS A 678 12.49 1.33 6.40
C HIS A 678 11.04 1.84 6.49
N CYS A 679 10.13 1.25 5.72
CA CYS A 679 8.71 1.63 5.74
C CYS A 679 7.99 1.21 7.03
N ASN A 680 8.34 0.08 7.66
CA ASN A 680 7.90 -0.37 9.00
C ASN A 680 6.41 -0.07 9.31
N PHE A 681 5.50 -0.56 8.46
CA PHE A 681 4.04 -0.40 8.58
C PHE A 681 3.56 1.05 8.81
N ARG A 682 4.25 2.04 8.21
CA ARG A 682 3.81 3.44 8.25
C ARG A 682 2.65 3.66 7.30
N LEU A 683 1.46 3.87 7.87
CA LEU A 683 0.22 4.02 7.10
C LEU A 683 0.07 2.83 6.11
N THR A 684 -0.54 3.06 4.96
CA THR A 684 -0.77 2.13 3.84
C THR A 684 0.50 1.70 3.07
N SER A 685 1.71 2.02 3.55
CA SER A 685 2.95 1.79 2.78
C SER A 685 3.16 0.32 2.38
N TRP A 686 2.63 -0.64 3.14
CA TRP A 686 2.68 -2.06 2.82
C TRP A 686 1.79 -2.49 1.64
N ASP A 687 0.72 -1.76 1.35
CA ASP A 687 -0.21 -2.10 0.26
C ASP A 687 0.50 -2.02 -1.10
N TYR A 688 1.43 -1.09 -1.24
CA TYR A 688 2.32 -0.96 -2.39
C TYR A 688 3.32 -2.11 -2.53
N PHE A 689 3.77 -2.71 -1.42
CA PHE A 689 4.59 -3.93 -1.47
C PHE A 689 3.75 -5.14 -1.88
N TRP A 690 2.53 -5.29 -1.34
CA TRP A 690 1.61 -6.36 -1.74
C TRP A 690 1.21 -6.24 -3.22
N ALA A 691 0.91 -5.03 -3.71
CA ALA A 691 0.66 -4.77 -5.12
C ALA A 691 1.88 -5.13 -6.00
N THR A 692 3.09 -4.74 -5.59
CA THR A 692 4.34 -5.08 -6.30
C THR A 692 4.57 -6.59 -6.33
N GLY A 693 4.40 -7.27 -5.19
CA GLY A 693 4.55 -8.71 -5.05
C GLY A 693 3.53 -9.50 -5.87
N GLY A 694 2.26 -9.09 -5.86
CA GLY A 694 1.19 -9.68 -6.67
C GLY A 694 1.44 -9.51 -8.17
N VAL A 695 1.72 -8.28 -8.63
CA VAL A 695 1.99 -8.00 -10.05
C VAL A 695 3.20 -8.78 -10.55
N TYR A 696 4.33 -8.75 -9.84
CA TYR A 696 5.52 -9.49 -10.24
C TYR A 696 5.31 -11.01 -10.15
N GLY A 697 4.71 -11.50 -9.06
CA GLY A 697 4.44 -12.91 -8.81
C GLY A 697 3.54 -13.55 -9.87
N ILE A 698 2.45 -12.89 -10.29
CA ILE A 698 1.58 -13.36 -11.37
C ILE A 698 2.37 -13.51 -12.68
N THR A 699 3.23 -12.54 -13.03
CA THR A 699 4.04 -12.64 -14.26
C THR A 699 5.09 -13.73 -14.21
N TRP A 700 5.64 -14.02 -13.02
CA TRP A 700 6.59 -15.12 -12.79
C TRP A 700 5.89 -16.49 -12.91
N LEU A 701 4.74 -16.67 -12.24
CA LEU A 701 3.93 -17.87 -12.29
C LEU A 701 3.44 -18.16 -13.72
N ALA A 702 2.94 -17.15 -14.43
CA ALA A 702 2.50 -17.29 -15.81
C ALA A 702 3.64 -17.71 -16.75
N ARG A 703 4.85 -17.15 -16.57
CA ARG A 703 6.05 -17.54 -17.32
C ARG A 703 6.48 -18.98 -17.04
N PHE A 704 6.42 -19.42 -15.77
CA PHE A 704 6.72 -20.80 -15.39
C PHE A 704 5.68 -21.78 -15.97
N GLY A 705 4.39 -21.44 -15.87
CA GLY A 705 3.29 -22.20 -16.47
C GLY A 705 3.40 -22.32 -18.00
N LEU A 706 3.73 -21.24 -18.71
CA LEU A 706 4.00 -21.30 -20.16
C LEU A 706 5.20 -22.21 -20.49
N THR A 707 6.27 -22.13 -19.69
CA THR A 707 7.44 -23.01 -19.87
C THR A 707 7.08 -24.48 -19.69
N LEU A 708 6.29 -24.84 -18.66
CA LEU A 708 5.87 -26.22 -18.42
C LEU A 708 4.81 -26.73 -19.40
N PHE A 709 3.69 -26.01 -19.54
CA PHE A 709 2.49 -26.52 -20.22
C PHE A 709 2.44 -26.21 -21.72
N ARG A 710 3.04 -25.11 -22.19
CA ARG A 710 3.09 -24.77 -23.62
C ARG A 710 4.35 -25.30 -24.28
N ASN A 711 5.51 -25.17 -23.62
CA ASN A 711 6.79 -25.57 -24.23
C ASN A 711 7.21 -27.00 -23.84
N GLY A 712 6.92 -27.44 -22.62
CA GLY A 712 7.36 -28.75 -22.14
C GLY A 712 8.84 -28.81 -21.80
N LEU A 713 9.27 -29.97 -21.29
CA LEU A 713 10.63 -30.25 -20.82
C LEU A 713 11.27 -31.38 -21.64
N GLY A 714 12.59 -31.56 -21.50
CA GLY A 714 13.33 -32.65 -22.14
C GLY A 714 13.83 -32.36 -23.57
N HIS A 715 13.75 -31.10 -24.02
CA HIS A 715 14.30 -30.68 -25.31
C HIS A 715 15.83 -30.84 -25.34
N THR A 716 16.36 -31.20 -26.51
CA THR A 716 17.80 -31.27 -26.76
C THR A 716 18.18 -30.42 -27.97
N ALA A 717 19.32 -29.74 -27.87
CA ALA A 717 19.91 -28.96 -28.95
C ALA A 717 21.17 -29.66 -29.48
N SER A 718 21.34 -29.67 -30.79
CA SER A 718 22.62 -29.96 -31.46
C SER A 718 23.24 -28.68 -32.02
N PHE A 719 24.57 -28.69 -32.18
CA PHE A 719 25.35 -27.54 -32.66
C PHE A 719 26.12 -27.92 -33.91
N THR A 720 26.09 -27.06 -34.94
CA THR A 720 26.91 -27.19 -36.16
C THR A 720 27.60 -25.86 -36.44
N LEU A 721 28.88 -25.90 -36.81
CA LEU A 721 29.62 -24.70 -37.19
C LEU A 721 29.34 -24.38 -38.67
N LEU A 722 29.08 -23.10 -38.95
CA LEU A 722 28.86 -22.53 -40.27
C LEU A 722 29.95 -21.49 -40.59
N PRO A 723 30.10 -21.09 -41.88
CA PRO A 723 30.91 -19.95 -42.33
C PRO A 723 30.65 -18.63 -41.57
N ASP A 724 31.54 -17.65 -41.75
CA ASP A 724 31.56 -16.37 -41.02
C ASP A 724 31.41 -16.52 -39.48
N ARG A 725 32.06 -17.55 -38.93
CA ARG A 725 32.07 -17.89 -37.49
C ARG A 725 30.65 -17.92 -36.89
N THR A 726 29.74 -18.61 -37.55
CA THR A 726 28.34 -18.77 -37.09
C THR A 726 28.08 -20.17 -36.56
N VAL A 727 27.24 -20.32 -35.53
CA VAL A 727 26.77 -21.63 -35.05
C VAL A 727 25.30 -21.77 -35.37
N ARG A 728 24.96 -22.85 -36.07
CA ARG A 728 23.60 -23.36 -36.23
C ARG A 728 23.24 -24.16 -34.97
N ILE A 729 22.13 -23.80 -34.34
CA ILE A 729 21.53 -24.53 -33.21
C ILE A 729 20.23 -25.15 -33.70
N LEU A 730 20.10 -26.47 -33.59
CA LEU A 730 18.92 -27.20 -34.06
C LEU A 730 18.25 -27.93 -32.89
N ILE A 731 16.95 -27.73 -32.70
CA ILE A 731 16.12 -28.40 -31.69
C ILE A 731 14.93 -29.06 -32.42
N PRO A 732 14.94 -30.38 -32.64
CA PRO A 732 13.83 -31.10 -33.26
C PRO A 732 12.53 -30.95 -32.46
N THR A 733 11.40 -30.69 -33.12
CA THR A 733 10.12 -30.53 -32.40
C THR A 733 8.89 -30.82 -33.26
N LYS A 734 7.85 -31.39 -32.63
CA LYS A 734 6.51 -31.58 -33.22
C LYS A 734 5.39 -30.92 -32.39
N THR A 735 5.76 -30.26 -31.29
CA THR A 735 4.82 -29.76 -30.27
C THR A 735 4.88 -28.24 -30.10
N LEU A 736 6.06 -27.63 -30.30
CA LEU A 736 6.27 -26.21 -30.14
C LEU A 736 5.61 -25.43 -31.29
N ARG A 737 5.02 -24.27 -30.96
CA ARG A 737 4.30 -23.41 -31.91
C ARG A 737 4.81 -21.97 -31.80
N TRP A 738 5.40 -21.48 -32.89
CA TRP A 738 5.91 -20.12 -33.08
C TRP A 738 5.37 -19.52 -34.38
N ALA A 739 5.69 -18.25 -34.63
CA ALA A 739 5.47 -17.56 -35.90
C ALA A 739 6.79 -16.98 -36.44
N PRO A 740 6.89 -16.64 -37.74
CA PRO A 740 8.07 -16.01 -38.33
C PRO A 740 8.53 -14.75 -37.57
N GLY A 741 9.83 -14.61 -37.36
CA GLY A 741 10.43 -13.49 -36.64
C GLY A 741 10.28 -13.51 -35.11
N GLN A 742 9.68 -14.56 -34.52
CA GLN A 742 9.69 -14.73 -33.05
C GLN A 742 11.04 -15.24 -32.54
N HIS A 743 11.29 -15.05 -31.24
CA HIS A 743 12.50 -15.53 -30.56
C HIS A 743 12.18 -16.37 -29.32
N TYR A 744 13.12 -17.23 -28.93
CA TYR A 744 13.07 -17.98 -27.67
C TYR A 744 14.25 -17.61 -26.78
N PHE A 745 14.01 -17.59 -25.48
CA PHE A 745 15.05 -17.55 -24.47
C PHE A 745 15.49 -18.97 -24.13
N VAL A 746 16.65 -19.36 -24.64
CA VAL A 746 17.22 -20.70 -24.46
C VAL A 746 18.15 -20.71 -23.25
N ARG A 747 18.09 -21.79 -22.47
CA ARG A 747 19.02 -22.12 -21.39
C ARG A 747 19.64 -23.49 -21.68
N PHE A 748 20.96 -23.56 -21.78
CA PHE A 748 21.73 -24.79 -21.98
C PHE A 748 22.19 -25.34 -20.64
N LEU A 749 21.70 -26.52 -20.26
CA LEU A 749 21.87 -27.05 -18.91
C LEU A 749 23.28 -27.61 -18.67
N ASP A 750 23.98 -28.02 -19.73
CA ASP A 750 25.27 -28.75 -19.62
C ASP A 750 26.50 -27.87 -19.90
N LEU A 751 26.32 -26.58 -20.22
CA LEU A 751 27.42 -25.67 -20.61
C LEU A 751 28.06 -24.93 -19.40
N GLY A 752 28.03 -25.57 -18.22
CA GLY A 752 28.67 -25.11 -16.98
C GLY A 752 27.94 -23.95 -16.31
N ALA A 753 28.67 -22.96 -15.78
CA ALA A 753 28.10 -21.82 -15.05
C ALA A 753 27.01 -21.02 -15.80
N HIS A 754 26.92 -21.15 -17.13
CA HIS A 754 25.85 -20.56 -17.92
C HIS A 754 24.50 -21.29 -17.83
N ALA A 755 24.41 -22.47 -17.19
CA ALA A 755 23.16 -23.19 -16.96
C ALA A 755 22.14 -22.39 -16.12
N GLY A 756 22.60 -21.52 -15.21
CA GLY A 756 21.71 -20.57 -14.52
C GLY A 756 21.18 -19.47 -15.46
N THR A 757 21.96 -19.09 -16.47
CA THR A 757 21.64 -17.98 -17.39
C THR A 757 20.68 -18.41 -18.51
N SER A 758 20.13 -17.41 -19.21
CA SER A 758 19.17 -17.58 -20.31
C SER A 758 19.47 -16.52 -21.37
N HIS A 759 19.38 -16.92 -22.64
CA HIS A 759 19.89 -16.16 -23.79
C HIS A 759 18.83 -16.13 -24.91
N PRO A 760 18.44 -14.95 -25.43
CA PRO A 760 17.47 -14.85 -26.52
C PRO A 760 18.11 -15.16 -27.88
N PHE A 761 17.44 -15.98 -28.68
CA PHE A 761 17.79 -16.24 -30.08
C PHE A 761 16.53 -16.21 -30.96
N THR A 762 16.60 -15.50 -32.09
CA THR A 762 15.50 -15.42 -33.08
C THR A 762 15.43 -16.69 -33.92
N VAL A 763 14.23 -17.21 -34.12
CA VAL A 763 14.01 -18.47 -34.84
C VAL A 763 14.18 -18.24 -36.34
N ALA A 764 15.15 -18.95 -36.92
CA ALA A 764 15.50 -18.91 -38.34
C ALA A 764 14.64 -19.84 -39.23
N SER A 765 13.86 -20.75 -38.64
CA SER A 765 13.02 -21.72 -39.35
C SER A 765 11.52 -21.37 -39.36
N LEU A 766 10.80 -21.82 -40.39
CA LEU A 766 9.33 -21.77 -40.45
C LEU A 766 8.69 -22.83 -39.53
N PRO A 767 7.46 -22.62 -39.01
CA PRO A 767 6.78 -23.57 -38.11
C PRO A 767 6.67 -25.00 -38.65
N ASP A 768 6.41 -25.15 -39.94
CA ASP A 768 6.19 -26.46 -40.59
C ASP A 768 7.49 -27.24 -40.87
N SER A 769 8.66 -26.70 -40.50
CA SER A 769 9.97 -27.34 -40.73
C SER A 769 10.28 -28.53 -39.82
N GLY A 770 9.52 -28.73 -38.74
CA GLY A 770 9.76 -29.81 -37.77
C GLY A 770 10.96 -29.61 -36.84
N ALA A 771 11.62 -28.46 -36.87
CA ALA A 771 12.70 -28.10 -35.95
C ALA A 771 12.74 -26.58 -35.67
N LEU A 772 13.00 -26.22 -34.42
CA LEU A 772 13.43 -24.87 -34.08
C LEU A 772 14.90 -24.71 -34.44
N GLU A 773 15.19 -23.79 -35.36
CA GLU A 773 16.54 -23.47 -35.80
C GLU A 773 16.93 -22.05 -35.40
N PHE A 774 18.18 -21.86 -34.98
CA PHE A 774 18.75 -20.56 -34.64
C PHE A 774 20.14 -20.44 -35.25
N HIS A 775 20.46 -19.29 -35.87
CA HIS A 775 21.81 -18.98 -36.35
C HIS A 775 22.42 -17.92 -35.43
N VAL A 776 23.56 -18.23 -34.82
CA VAL A 776 24.15 -17.40 -33.76
C VAL A 776 25.62 -17.14 -34.06
N ARG A 777 25.99 -15.88 -34.31
CA ARG A 777 27.39 -15.51 -34.58
C ARG A 777 28.24 -15.61 -33.31
N VAL A 778 29.41 -16.22 -33.43
CA VAL A 778 30.29 -16.54 -32.30
C VAL A 778 30.96 -15.28 -31.75
N ARG A 779 30.64 -15.00 -30.48
CA ARG A 779 31.32 -14.04 -29.60
C ARG A 779 31.92 -14.80 -28.41
N GLU A 780 32.28 -14.08 -27.36
CA GLU A 780 32.77 -14.66 -26.10
C GLU A 780 31.66 -15.41 -25.32
N GLY A 781 32.05 -15.98 -24.17
CA GLY A 781 31.13 -16.63 -23.23
C GLY A 781 30.43 -17.86 -23.81
N ILE A 782 29.09 -17.87 -23.76
CA ILE A 782 28.29 -19.05 -24.13
C ILE A 782 28.39 -19.41 -25.62
N THR A 783 28.57 -18.42 -26.51
CA THR A 783 28.64 -18.66 -27.95
C THR A 783 29.99 -19.27 -28.38
N ALA A 784 31.10 -18.86 -27.76
CA ALA A 784 32.38 -19.57 -27.87
C ALA A 784 32.29 -21.02 -27.36
N ARG A 785 31.56 -21.27 -26.26
CA ARG A 785 31.33 -22.64 -25.75
C ARG A 785 30.51 -23.50 -26.73
N MET A 786 29.48 -22.94 -27.34
CA MET A 786 28.71 -23.64 -28.39
C MET A 786 29.56 -23.92 -29.64
N ALA A 787 30.41 -22.98 -30.06
CA ALA A 787 31.35 -23.20 -31.17
C ALA A 787 32.35 -24.32 -30.89
N ALA A 788 32.92 -24.35 -29.67
CA ALA A 788 33.80 -25.43 -29.24
C ALA A 788 33.07 -26.78 -29.17
N ALA A 789 31.81 -26.82 -28.71
CA ALA A 789 30.99 -28.03 -28.67
C ALA A 789 30.61 -28.54 -30.08
N ALA A 790 30.40 -27.65 -31.04
CA ALA A 790 30.20 -28.00 -32.44
C ALA A 790 31.48 -28.60 -33.05
N ALA A 791 32.62 -27.91 -32.89
CA ALA A 791 33.93 -28.35 -33.38
C ALA A 791 34.40 -29.69 -32.75
N ALA A 792 34.00 -29.98 -31.52
CA ALA A 792 34.30 -31.24 -30.82
C ALA A 792 33.38 -32.42 -31.22
N GLY A 793 32.80 -32.41 -32.43
CA GLY A 793 32.02 -33.53 -32.95
C GLY A 793 30.52 -33.51 -32.60
N GLY A 794 29.92 -32.33 -32.46
CA GLY A 794 28.45 -32.20 -32.41
C GLY A 794 27.78 -32.67 -31.11
N LYS A 795 28.42 -32.44 -29.95
CA LYS A 795 27.83 -32.80 -28.64
C LYS A 795 26.46 -32.13 -28.45
N THR A 796 25.42 -32.93 -28.18
CA THR A 796 24.09 -32.43 -27.80
C THR A 796 24.07 -31.88 -26.38
N SER A 797 23.16 -30.93 -26.12
CA SER A 797 22.91 -30.39 -24.77
C SER A 797 21.41 -30.35 -24.48
N ALA A 798 21.02 -30.68 -23.25
CA ALA A 798 19.68 -30.51 -22.75
C ALA A 798 19.35 -29.01 -22.60
N VAL A 799 18.18 -28.60 -23.06
CA VAL A 799 17.76 -27.19 -23.10
C VAL A 799 16.39 -26.94 -22.49
N SER A 800 16.26 -25.79 -21.85
CA SER A 800 14.98 -25.24 -21.37
C SER A 800 14.62 -24.02 -22.23
N LEU A 801 13.34 -23.95 -22.65
CA LEU A 801 12.84 -22.99 -23.64
C LEU A 801 11.75 -22.09 -23.03
N ASP A 802 12.05 -20.80 -22.95
CA ASP A 802 11.19 -19.73 -22.43
C ASP A 802 10.74 -18.86 -23.62
N GLY A 803 9.46 -18.92 -24.00
CA GLY A 803 8.94 -18.27 -25.21
C GLY A 803 7.72 -18.96 -25.82
N PRO A 804 7.39 -18.70 -27.09
CA PRO A 804 8.01 -17.70 -27.96
C PRO A 804 7.65 -16.27 -27.54
N TYR A 805 8.55 -15.33 -27.80
CA TYR A 805 8.38 -13.90 -27.58
C TYR A 805 8.66 -13.11 -28.87
N GLY A 806 8.33 -11.82 -28.87
CA GLY A 806 8.49 -10.94 -30.03
C GLY A 806 7.68 -11.41 -31.25
N GLY A 807 8.24 -11.14 -32.43
CA GLY A 807 7.56 -11.30 -33.72
C GLY A 807 6.83 -10.04 -34.19
N VAL A 808 6.30 -10.08 -35.40
CA VAL A 808 5.63 -8.94 -36.04
C VAL A 808 4.26 -8.73 -35.40
N HIS A 809 3.99 -7.52 -34.90
CA HIS A 809 2.67 -7.14 -34.38
C HIS A 809 1.71 -6.80 -35.53
N GLY A 810 1.15 -7.85 -36.12
CA GLY A 810 0.35 -7.80 -37.35
C GLY A 810 0.95 -8.70 -38.43
N SER A 811 0.23 -8.92 -39.51
CA SER A 811 0.74 -9.67 -40.67
C SER A 811 1.23 -8.71 -41.75
N PHE A 812 2.39 -9.00 -42.34
CA PHE A 812 2.90 -8.27 -43.50
C PHE A 812 2.11 -8.56 -44.79
N GLU A 813 1.36 -9.67 -44.85
CA GLU A 813 0.55 -10.10 -46.00
C GLU A 813 -0.52 -9.08 -46.43
N VAL A 814 -0.87 -8.12 -45.56
CA VAL A 814 -1.92 -7.10 -45.80
C VAL A 814 -1.43 -5.87 -46.56
N TYR A 815 -0.12 -5.65 -46.64
CA TYR A 815 0.47 -4.49 -47.31
C TYR A 815 0.69 -4.81 -48.79
N ASP A 816 0.40 -3.86 -49.69
CA ASP A 816 0.61 -4.06 -51.14
C ASP A 816 2.08 -4.32 -51.47
N ARG A 817 2.99 -3.68 -50.71
CA ARG A 817 4.45 -3.84 -50.83
C ARG A 817 5.08 -4.06 -49.45
N VAL A 818 6.11 -4.90 -49.38
CA VAL A 818 6.85 -5.17 -48.15
C VAL A 818 8.36 -4.99 -48.38
N VAL A 819 9.02 -4.24 -47.50
CA VAL A 819 10.47 -4.00 -47.53
C VAL A 819 11.10 -4.65 -46.30
N LEU A 820 12.01 -5.60 -46.50
CA LEU A 820 12.68 -6.36 -45.45
C LEU A 820 14.17 -6.00 -45.44
N LEU A 821 14.64 -5.36 -44.37
CA LEU A 821 15.96 -4.73 -44.30
C LEU A 821 16.81 -5.40 -43.21
N ALA A 822 17.81 -6.16 -43.62
CA ALA A 822 18.74 -6.88 -42.75
C ALA A 822 20.14 -6.26 -42.77
N GLY A 823 20.72 -6.05 -41.60
CA GLY A 823 22.16 -5.79 -41.42
C GLY A 823 22.80 -6.92 -40.62
N GLY A 824 23.88 -7.52 -41.12
CA GLY A 824 24.59 -8.62 -40.46
C GLY A 824 23.67 -9.80 -40.13
N SER A 825 23.72 -10.28 -38.88
CA SER A 825 22.84 -11.35 -38.37
C SER A 825 21.35 -10.98 -38.28
N GLY A 826 20.93 -9.78 -38.68
CA GLY A 826 19.52 -9.40 -38.77
C GLY A 826 18.70 -10.25 -39.75
N ALA A 827 19.37 -10.98 -40.66
CA ALA A 827 18.74 -11.96 -41.54
C ALA A 827 17.97 -13.05 -40.78
N SER A 828 18.42 -13.47 -39.59
CA SER A 828 17.71 -14.48 -38.79
C SER A 828 16.35 -14.01 -38.25
N PHE A 829 16.04 -12.71 -38.38
CA PHE A 829 14.69 -12.17 -38.19
C PHE A 829 13.93 -12.01 -39.52
N THR A 830 14.57 -11.45 -40.55
CA THR A 830 13.88 -11.09 -41.81
C THR A 830 13.70 -12.25 -42.79
N VAL A 831 14.59 -13.25 -42.80
CA VAL A 831 14.51 -14.40 -43.71
C VAL A 831 13.27 -15.25 -43.43
N PRO A 832 12.94 -15.67 -42.19
CA PRO A 832 11.67 -16.35 -41.90
C PRO A 832 10.44 -15.61 -42.44
N ILE A 833 10.42 -14.28 -42.32
CA ILE A 833 9.33 -13.41 -42.79
C ILE A 833 9.29 -13.37 -44.33
N LEU A 834 10.46 -13.35 -44.99
CA LEU A 834 10.55 -13.47 -46.45
C LEU A 834 10.01 -14.84 -46.91
N LEU A 835 10.46 -15.95 -46.31
CA LEU A 835 10.06 -17.30 -46.71
C LEU A 835 8.54 -17.49 -46.62
N ASP A 836 7.91 -16.98 -45.56
CA ASP A 836 6.47 -16.97 -45.34
C ASP A 836 5.72 -16.16 -46.42
N LEU A 837 6.18 -14.93 -46.70
CA LEU A 837 5.61 -14.08 -47.76
C LEU A 837 5.80 -14.67 -49.17
N LEU A 838 6.95 -15.30 -49.46
CA LEU A 838 7.18 -15.97 -50.75
C LEU A 838 6.28 -17.21 -50.92
N ALA A 839 6.07 -18.00 -49.87
CA ALA A 839 5.11 -19.11 -49.89
C ALA A 839 3.67 -18.59 -50.10
N GLY A 840 3.30 -17.51 -49.42
CA GLY A 840 2.01 -16.83 -49.57
C GLY A 840 1.77 -16.26 -50.97
N LEU A 841 2.80 -15.70 -51.61
CA LEU A 841 2.80 -15.22 -53.00
C LEU A 841 2.56 -16.37 -53.99
N LYS A 842 3.32 -17.48 -53.88
CA LYS A 842 3.14 -18.68 -54.71
C LYS A 842 1.72 -19.24 -54.60
N ALA A 843 1.19 -19.29 -53.38
CA ALA A 843 -0.16 -19.77 -53.10
C ALA A 843 -1.27 -18.76 -53.45
N LYS A 844 -0.94 -17.52 -53.85
CA LYS A 844 -1.87 -16.39 -54.06
C LYS A 844 -2.78 -16.11 -52.85
N LYS A 845 -2.28 -16.33 -51.64
CA LYS A 845 -3.02 -16.17 -50.37
C LYS A 845 -2.85 -14.79 -49.71
N VAL A 846 -1.91 -13.97 -50.20
CA VAL A 846 -1.53 -12.68 -49.63
C VAL A 846 -1.99 -11.52 -50.50
N LYS A 847 -2.21 -10.33 -49.92
CA LYS A 847 -2.48 -9.08 -50.66
C LYS A 847 -1.19 -8.43 -51.20
N THR A 848 -0.04 -8.79 -50.64
CA THR A 848 1.27 -8.33 -51.12
C THR A 848 1.50 -8.69 -52.58
N LYS A 849 1.93 -7.69 -53.36
CA LYS A 849 2.20 -7.78 -54.81
C LYS A 849 3.69 -7.81 -55.10
N HIS A 850 4.50 -7.17 -54.24
CA HIS A 850 5.95 -7.10 -54.37
C HIS A 850 6.64 -7.08 -53.00
N VAL A 851 7.72 -7.85 -52.87
CA VAL A 851 8.59 -7.89 -51.68
C VAL A 851 10.00 -7.49 -52.08
N HIS A 852 10.58 -6.48 -51.44
CA HIS A 852 11.99 -6.11 -51.58
C HIS A 852 12.76 -6.56 -50.34
N PHE A 853 13.62 -7.56 -50.48
CA PHE A 853 14.57 -7.98 -49.45
C PHE A 853 15.94 -7.37 -49.71
N VAL A 854 16.51 -6.74 -48.69
CA VAL A 854 17.84 -6.12 -48.74
C VAL A 854 18.65 -6.62 -47.57
N TRP A 855 19.83 -7.20 -47.83
CA TRP A 855 20.72 -7.71 -46.79
C TRP A 855 22.14 -7.18 -46.95
N ALA A 856 22.57 -6.38 -45.97
CA ALA A 856 23.93 -5.86 -45.88
C ALA A 856 24.80 -6.75 -44.99
N VAL A 857 25.88 -7.28 -45.54
CA VAL A 857 26.80 -8.23 -44.90
C VAL A 857 28.25 -7.72 -44.92
N PRO A 858 29.13 -8.18 -44.01
CA PRO A 858 30.55 -7.83 -44.06
C PRO A 858 31.31 -8.57 -45.18
N SER A 859 30.91 -9.81 -45.51
CA SER A 859 31.58 -10.69 -46.46
C SER A 859 30.57 -11.48 -47.30
N ILE A 860 31.02 -12.14 -48.36
CA ILE A 860 30.16 -13.05 -49.17
C ILE A 860 29.89 -14.36 -48.41
N GLU A 861 30.85 -14.88 -47.62
CA GLU A 861 30.69 -16.06 -46.75
C GLU A 861 29.45 -15.94 -45.83
N SER A 862 29.16 -14.72 -45.37
CA SER A 862 27.99 -14.42 -44.53
C SER A 862 26.64 -14.76 -45.20
N LEU A 863 26.59 -14.94 -46.52
CA LEU A 863 25.37 -15.25 -47.28
C LEU A 863 25.08 -16.76 -47.36
N GLU A 864 26.11 -17.60 -47.24
CA GLU A 864 26.02 -19.05 -47.49
C GLU A 864 25.02 -19.75 -46.56
N CYS A 865 24.86 -19.26 -45.32
CA CYS A 865 23.96 -19.81 -44.32
C CYS A 865 22.46 -19.79 -44.71
N TYR A 866 22.06 -18.97 -45.69
CA TYR A 866 20.69 -18.93 -46.22
C TYR A 866 20.61 -19.13 -47.74
N GLN A 867 21.74 -19.35 -48.44
CA GLN A 867 21.79 -19.38 -49.90
C GLN A 867 20.87 -20.44 -50.52
N GLU A 868 20.94 -21.69 -50.04
CA GLU A 868 20.09 -22.80 -50.51
C GLU A 868 18.61 -22.57 -50.18
N THR A 869 18.33 -22.04 -48.99
CA THR A 869 16.97 -21.75 -48.53
C THR A 869 16.32 -20.66 -49.37
N LEU A 870 17.06 -19.59 -49.67
CA LEU A 870 16.60 -18.46 -50.48
C LEU A 870 16.43 -18.84 -51.96
N SER A 871 17.40 -19.56 -52.56
CA SER A 871 17.27 -19.99 -53.97
C SER A 871 16.09 -20.94 -54.16
N THR A 872 15.85 -21.85 -53.20
CA THR A 872 14.67 -22.73 -53.18
C THR A 872 13.36 -21.96 -52.95
N ALA A 873 13.37 -20.95 -52.08
CA ALA A 873 12.21 -20.12 -51.82
C ALA A 873 11.81 -19.22 -52.99
N LEU A 874 12.78 -18.76 -53.81
CA LEU A 874 12.52 -17.92 -54.98
C LEU A 874 12.01 -18.71 -56.21
N LYS A 875 12.37 -20.00 -56.35
CA LYS A 875 11.86 -20.88 -57.43
C LYS A 875 10.33 -20.92 -57.47
N GLY A 876 9.73 -20.45 -58.56
CA GLY A 876 8.27 -20.44 -58.77
C GLY A 876 7.50 -19.25 -58.16
N VAL A 877 8.20 -18.23 -57.63
CA VAL A 877 7.58 -16.93 -57.33
C VAL A 877 7.26 -16.21 -58.66
N PRO A 878 6.14 -15.47 -58.79
CA PRO A 878 5.84 -14.72 -60.01
C PRO A 878 6.93 -13.69 -60.36
N GLU A 879 7.21 -13.53 -61.65
CA GLU A 879 8.20 -12.56 -62.14
C GLU A 879 7.82 -11.13 -61.71
N GLY A 880 8.81 -10.37 -61.23
CA GLY A 880 8.61 -9.03 -60.67
C GLY A 880 7.91 -8.96 -59.29
N ALA A 881 7.45 -10.08 -58.72
CA ALA A 881 6.81 -10.09 -57.39
C ALA A 881 7.79 -10.17 -56.20
N ALA A 882 9.08 -10.40 -56.46
CA ALA A 882 10.13 -10.32 -55.46
C ALA A 882 11.41 -9.69 -56.05
N THR A 883 12.11 -8.90 -55.24
CA THR A 883 13.42 -8.33 -55.53
C THR A 883 14.34 -8.61 -54.35
N VAL A 884 15.56 -9.08 -54.63
CA VAL A 884 16.52 -9.49 -53.60
C VAL A 884 17.85 -8.81 -53.90
N SER A 885 18.35 -8.02 -52.95
CA SER A 885 19.56 -7.20 -53.11
C SER A 885 20.54 -7.48 -51.96
N PHE A 886 21.75 -7.93 -52.28
CA PHE A 886 22.81 -8.23 -51.32
C PHE A 886 23.87 -7.12 -51.37
N TYR A 887 24.27 -6.60 -50.22
CA TYR A 887 25.23 -5.50 -50.12
C TYR A 887 26.47 -5.93 -49.32
N VAL A 888 27.62 -6.01 -49.98
CA VAL A 888 28.88 -6.39 -49.34
C VAL A 888 29.61 -5.13 -48.85
N THR A 889 29.81 -5.05 -47.54
CA THR A 889 30.24 -3.83 -46.82
C THR A 889 31.68 -3.87 -46.27
N GLY A 890 32.39 -4.99 -46.48
CA GLY A 890 33.77 -5.19 -46.03
C GLY A 890 34.83 -4.38 -46.80
N PRO A 891 36.09 -4.38 -46.32
CA PRO A 891 37.18 -3.59 -46.89
C PRO A 891 37.85 -4.21 -48.14
N GLU A 892 37.51 -5.44 -48.53
CA GLU A 892 38.13 -6.14 -49.65
C GLU A 892 37.73 -5.57 -51.01
N ARG A 893 38.49 -4.58 -51.47
CA ARG A 893 38.37 -3.97 -52.79
C ARG A 893 39.27 -4.69 -53.83
N SER A 894 38.72 -5.72 -54.45
CA SER A 894 39.16 -6.21 -55.76
C SER A 894 37.97 -6.86 -56.49
N SER A 895 37.49 -6.36 -57.63
CA SER A 895 37.98 -5.25 -58.46
C SER A 895 36.87 -4.64 -59.32
N SER A 896 36.85 -3.30 -59.43
CA SER A 896 35.98 -2.47 -60.30
C SER A 896 34.45 -2.59 -60.11
N PRO A 897 33.67 -1.55 -60.47
CA PRO A 897 32.21 -1.61 -60.46
C PRO A 897 31.69 -2.28 -61.75
N SER A 898 31.99 -3.56 -61.93
CA SER A 898 31.35 -4.36 -62.98
C SER A 898 29.91 -4.68 -62.58
N SER A 899 28.93 -4.28 -63.41
CA SER A 899 27.56 -4.79 -63.36
C SER A 899 27.53 -6.25 -63.84
N GLY A 900 28.11 -7.14 -63.04
CA GLY A 900 28.28 -8.54 -63.37
C GLY A 900 26.98 -9.31 -63.21
N SER A 901 26.23 -9.46 -64.29
CA SER A 901 25.29 -10.58 -64.41
C SER A 901 26.11 -11.88 -64.33
N ILE A 902 25.90 -12.68 -63.28
CA ILE A 902 26.40 -14.05 -63.24
C ILE A 902 25.79 -14.77 -64.45
N GLU A 903 26.64 -15.35 -65.30
CA GLU A 903 26.19 -16.04 -66.50
C GLU A 903 25.30 -17.24 -66.16
N LYS A 904 24.43 -17.61 -67.11
CA LYS A 904 23.57 -18.78 -66.98
C LYS A 904 24.42 -20.05 -67.00
N ASP A 905 24.54 -20.66 -65.83
CA ASP A 905 25.06 -22.01 -65.63
C ASP A 905 24.09 -22.69 -64.65
N ASP A 906 23.62 -23.91 -64.97
CA ASP A 906 22.31 -24.40 -64.49
C ASP A 906 22.26 -24.78 -62.99
N ASP A 907 23.40 -24.76 -62.29
CA ASP A 907 23.50 -25.09 -60.86
C ASP A 907 23.22 -23.89 -59.92
N ALA A 908 21.93 -23.74 -59.58
CA ALA A 908 21.40 -23.30 -58.28
C ALA A 908 21.94 -22.01 -57.61
N LYS A 909 22.52 -21.06 -58.38
CA LYS A 909 23.00 -19.78 -57.86
C LYS A 909 21.89 -18.78 -57.54
N LEU A 910 22.24 -17.80 -56.69
CA LEU A 910 21.32 -16.92 -55.96
C LEU A 910 20.78 -15.81 -56.88
N THR A 911 19.47 -15.77 -57.14
CA THR A 911 18.83 -14.83 -58.09
C THR A 911 18.60 -13.44 -57.47
N GLY A 912 19.69 -12.74 -57.15
CA GLY A 912 19.63 -11.38 -56.59
C GLY A 912 20.89 -10.57 -56.90
N GLU A 913 20.72 -9.25 -57.04
CA GLU A 913 21.82 -8.35 -57.38
C GLU A 913 22.78 -8.23 -56.19
N THR A 914 24.07 -8.46 -56.44
CA THR A 914 25.14 -8.25 -55.44
C THR A 914 25.82 -6.91 -55.71
N LEU A 915 25.78 -6.03 -54.72
CA LEU A 915 26.15 -4.62 -54.81
C LEU A 915 27.27 -4.29 -53.81
N GLY A 916 28.23 -3.47 -54.22
CA GLY A 916 29.35 -3.06 -53.38
C GLY A 916 29.04 -1.84 -52.52
N GLY A 917 29.38 -1.90 -51.23
CA GLY A 917 29.24 -0.79 -50.29
C GLY A 917 27.99 -0.85 -49.42
N ARG A 918 27.69 0.25 -48.72
CA ARG A 918 26.52 0.33 -47.82
C ARG A 918 25.27 0.79 -48.58
N PRO A 919 24.10 0.16 -48.39
CA PRO A 919 22.85 0.63 -48.99
C PRO A 919 22.37 1.95 -48.38
N ASP A 920 21.84 2.87 -49.21
CA ASP A 920 20.96 3.93 -48.71
C ASP A 920 19.57 3.33 -48.42
N VAL A 921 19.46 2.72 -47.24
CA VAL A 921 18.20 2.18 -46.72
C VAL A 921 17.11 3.26 -46.59
N GLY A 922 17.50 4.53 -46.47
CA GLY A 922 16.56 5.63 -46.43
C GLY A 922 15.91 5.87 -47.79
N GLU A 923 16.69 5.87 -48.88
CA GLU A 923 16.15 6.02 -50.23
C GLU A 923 15.38 4.79 -50.69
N ILE A 924 15.78 3.58 -50.27
CA ILE A 924 15.01 2.35 -50.53
C ILE A 924 13.61 2.45 -49.90
N VAL A 925 13.50 2.90 -48.65
CA VAL A 925 12.20 3.15 -47.99
C VAL A 925 11.43 4.27 -48.69
N ARG A 926 12.06 5.40 -49.02
CA ARG A 926 11.40 6.51 -49.72
C ARG A 926 10.90 6.09 -51.11
N ALA A 927 11.67 5.30 -51.86
CA ALA A 927 11.28 4.74 -53.15
C ALA A 927 10.07 3.80 -53.01
N ALA A 928 10.05 2.95 -51.99
CA ALA A 928 8.87 2.14 -51.66
C ALA A 928 7.62 3.00 -51.35
N CYS A 929 7.75 4.25 -50.92
CA CYS A 929 6.61 5.15 -50.73
C CYS A 929 6.16 5.93 -51.99
N LYS A 930 6.89 5.87 -53.12
CA LYS A 930 6.61 6.69 -54.33
C LYS A 930 5.47 6.17 -55.22
N ALA A 931 5.07 4.90 -55.13
CA ALA A 931 3.93 4.34 -55.85
C ALA A 931 2.71 4.11 -54.93
N GLU A 932 1.54 3.88 -55.51
CA GLU A 932 0.25 3.82 -54.78
C GLU A 932 0.07 2.61 -53.85
N GLY A 933 -0.74 2.78 -52.80
CA GLY A 933 -1.16 1.71 -51.88
C GLY A 933 -0.43 1.72 -50.53
N THR A 934 -0.36 0.56 -49.87
CA THR A 934 0.20 0.45 -48.51
C THR A 934 1.54 -0.28 -48.46
N VAL A 935 2.40 0.12 -47.51
CA VAL A 935 3.79 -0.36 -47.39
C VAL A 935 4.06 -0.92 -45.99
N GLY A 936 4.57 -2.15 -45.90
CA GLY A 936 5.13 -2.71 -44.68
C GLY A 936 6.66 -2.63 -44.71
N VAL A 937 7.30 -2.21 -43.61
CA VAL A 937 8.76 -2.20 -43.45
C VAL A 937 9.14 -3.03 -42.22
N ALA A 938 10.11 -3.93 -42.38
CA ALA A 938 10.72 -4.68 -41.28
C ALA A 938 12.23 -4.40 -41.27
N VAL A 939 12.81 -4.03 -40.12
CA VAL A 939 14.25 -3.82 -40.00
C VAL A 939 14.86 -4.54 -38.80
N CYS A 940 15.99 -5.20 -39.04
CA CYS A 940 16.88 -5.72 -38.01
C CYS A 940 18.34 -5.51 -38.45
N GLY A 941 19.11 -4.72 -37.69
CA GLY A 941 20.49 -4.38 -38.02
C GLY A 941 21.09 -3.39 -37.00
N PRO A 942 22.38 -3.03 -37.13
CA PRO A 942 23.07 -2.12 -36.22
C PRO A 942 22.32 -0.80 -35.99
N ASP A 943 22.49 -0.16 -34.83
CA ASP A 943 21.65 0.97 -34.39
C ASP A 943 21.55 2.11 -35.43
N GLY A 944 22.63 2.46 -36.12
CA GLY A 944 22.60 3.45 -37.23
C GLY A 944 21.76 3.00 -38.43
N PHE A 945 21.88 1.74 -38.86
CA PHE A 945 21.08 1.15 -39.94
C PHE A 945 19.58 1.14 -39.58
N ALA A 946 19.26 0.83 -38.32
CA ALA A 946 17.88 0.91 -37.82
C ALA A 946 17.37 2.36 -37.69
N LEU A 947 18.24 3.31 -37.29
CA LEU A 947 17.93 4.73 -37.17
C LEU A 947 17.57 5.35 -38.53
N ASP A 948 18.35 5.04 -39.58
CA ASP A 948 18.15 5.61 -40.92
C ASP A 948 16.81 5.14 -41.51
N VAL A 949 16.48 3.85 -41.36
CA VAL A 949 15.15 3.29 -41.74
C VAL A 949 14.03 3.97 -40.96
N ARG A 950 14.15 4.05 -39.63
CA ARG A 950 13.16 4.71 -38.76
C ARG A 950 12.90 6.15 -39.15
N ASN A 951 13.95 6.89 -39.49
CA ASN A 951 13.85 8.29 -39.85
C ASN A 951 13.32 8.49 -41.28
N ALA A 952 13.59 7.57 -42.20
CA ALA A 952 12.94 7.55 -43.52
C ALA A 952 11.43 7.28 -43.40
N VAL A 953 11.02 6.26 -42.64
CA VAL A 953 9.59 5.99 -42.38
C VAL A 953 8.93 7.18 -41.67
N ALA A 954 9.57 7.74 -40.64
CA ALA A 954 9.06 8.92 -39.96
C ALA A 954 8.87 10.12 -40.92
N GLY A 955 9.75 10.29 -41.91
CA GLY A 955 9.55 11.27 -42.98
C GLY A 955 8.23 11.05 -43.73
N CYS A 956 7.99 9.83 -44.21
CA CYS A 956 6.76 9.48 -44.96
C CYS A 956 5.49 9.61 -44.10
N GLU A 957 5.54 9.17 -42.82
CA GLU A 957 4.41 9.30 -41.87
C GLU A 957 4.07 10.76 -41.57
N LEU A 958 5.07 11.64 -41.52
CA LEU A 958 4.87 13.08 -41.33
C LEU A 958 4.18 13.71 -42.55
N GLU A 959 4.49 13.27 -43.78
CA GLU A 959 3.77 13.74 -44.97
C GLU A 959 2.30 13.33 -44.97
N ILE A 960 2.02 12.08 -44.57
CA ILE A 960 0.65 11.56 -44.36
C ILE A 960 -0.05 12.39 -43.27
N ALA A 961 0.59 12.65 -42.13
CA ALA A 961 0.04 13.47 -41.04
C ALA A 961 -0.27 14.91 -41.47
N CYS A 962 0.64 15.53 -42.24
CA CYS A 962 0.42 16.85 -42.85
C CYS A 962 -0.72 16.86 -43.88
N GLY A 963 -1.16 15.70 -44.38
CA GLY A 963 -2.19 15.61 -45.43
C GLY A 963 -1.67 15.99 -46.81
N ARG A 964 -0.37 15.79 -47.07
CA ARG A 964 0.20 15.91 -48.43
C ARG A 964 -0.39 14.81 -49.32
N LYS A 965 -0.43 15.05 -50.64
CA LYS A 965 -0.83 14.02 -51.62
C LYS A 965 0.31 13.02 -51.84
N THR A 966 0.48 12.09 -50.90
CA THR A 966 1.42 10.97 -51.02
C THR A 966 0.74 9.78 -51.73
N PRO A 967 1.41 9.11 -52.70
CA PRO A 967 0.90 7.87 -53.30
C PRO A 967 0.77 6.73 -52.27
N CYS A 968 1.72 6.62 -51.35
CA CYS A 968 1.59 5.78 -50.17
C CYS A 968 0.52 6.33 -49.22
N THR A 969 -0.50 5.54 -48.92
CA THR A 969 -1.65 5.94 -48.08
C THR A 969 -1.54 5.47 -46.63
N ASP A 970 -0.78 4.40 -46.37
CA ASP A 970 -0.49 3.89 -45.03
C ASP A 970 0.85 3.14 -45.04
N ILE A 971 1.73 3.42 -44.08
CA ILE A 971 2.98 2.69 -43.85
C ILE A 971 3.00 2.10 -42.44
N PHE A 972 3.74 1.01 -42.27
CA PHE A 972 3.96 0.34 -40.99
C PHE A 972 5.43 -0.04 -40.84
N LEU A 973 5.98 0.10 -39.63
CA LEU A 973 7.36 -0.24 -39.32
C LEU A 973 7.44 -1.20 -38.12
N HIS A 974 7.96 -2.40 -38.37
CA HIS A 974 8.50 -3.27 -37.32
C HIS A 974 10.02 -3.10 -37.22
N THR A 975 10.52 -3.04 -35.99
CA THR A 975 11.94 -2.90 -35.67
C THR A 975 12.33 -3.95 -34.64
N GLU A 976 13.20 -4.89 -35.01
CA GLU A 976 13.71 -5.93 -34.10
C GLU A 976 15.06 -5.50 -33.48
N ALA A 977 15.40 -6.05 -32.31
CA ALA A 977 16.68 -5.78 -31.65
C ALA A 977 17.80 -6.63 -32.27
N TYR A 978 18.82 -5.97 -32.82
CA TYR A 978 19.97 -6.62 -33.47
C TYR A 978 20.93 -7.31 -32.48
N SER A 979 20.94 -6.90 -31.22
CA SER A 979 21.69 -7.54 -30.14
C SER A 979 21.04 -7.30 -28.77
N TRP A 980 21.20 -8.27 -27.86
CA TRP A 980 20.56 -8.37 -26.55
C TRP A 980 21.58 -8.39 -25.38
#